data_AF-C1GEP1-F1
#
_entry.id   AF-C1GEP1-F1
#
_cell.length_a   1.000
_cell.length_b   1.000
_cell.length_c   1.000
_cell.angle_alpha   90.00
_cell.angle_beta   90.00
_cell.angle_gamma   90.00
#
_symmetry.space_group_name_H-M   'P 1'
#
loop_
_entity.id
_entity.type
_entity.pdbx_description
1 polymer ?
#
loop_
_entity_poly.entity_id
_entity_poly.type
_entity_poly.pdbx_seq_one_letter_code
_entity_poly.pdbx_strand_id
1 'polypeptide(L)'
;MARDPWNDGEALSGRTVIAPLAGDEERPYTDEPDGIQQLGMSGGVEHSSTAFPIPVWLAESSKSFYWKWVPLSLRKVGRSTVKWLKGPDPPRVLLLDPLFPSIQSAPVKLVDRFFPKRKYKIGLLLALYFSWFLPWALILRHSASGGFIEGYGKPSPISCRHSHWFPGNECGLNGYECRPFNASTFAFRCPAFCTSSLVLKPYTVGNETVSYRPLVVGGPAPGSSSDAYENAIYRADSHVCQAAIHAGVVSDSTGGCGVIELTGAGHSYYASKAHSIASVGFPSTFPKSFRFLRLSASQADCPGDLRWPLFAITATAIVLVSVFTTSPAVFFFTTFFMLILHVGLVSDPPDLPRVSDLFSLLCSRLLPASFIAYVLYIYCARPLLTPLAAPPVYQFSKTILYLGPAFIGALNNYTFAQWIPIQRLTPHDIKSQPGAPIALAIVVTIVILIVLGQAWHIRQGGRFFHYLKIYICIGSGLIFLLVLPQYRLRIHHYILAMLLMPGTAFPIRPSIIYQGLLLGLFVNGVARWGFASIIETPSALGELPGVGGSNGWWGATSPNITNSSVVISLPSDGYTDRGNGNITFRLWEPERMEKLDVDGISVLVNDVERWRGYMDEDVKGEFVWHRHGHKGLDISRPKTPDRGDYGDDVDNDSDGDDKFASAQGVDEPAQDLFFRFAFLKGSKPGLYGGVGVWNRDGSWISPPPPRT
;
A
#
# COMPACT_ATOMS: atom_id res chain seq x y z
N MET A 1 -35.24 39.57 52.67
CA MET A 1 -35.56 40.79 51.88
C MET A 1 -35.87 40.30 50.47
N ALA A 2 -37.13 39.89 50.27
CA ALA A 2 -38.20 40.67 49.61
C ALA A 2 -38.14 40.43 48.08
N ARG A 3 -38.81 39.39 47.56
CA ARG A 3 -40.24 39.28 47.16
C ARG A 3 -40.67 40.28 46.05
N ASP A 4 -40.81 39.75 44.82
CA ASP A 4 -42.11 39.54 44.11
C ASP A 4 -42.91 40.81 43.64
N PRO A 5 -44.04 40.72 42.88
CA PRO A 5 -44.41 40.04 41.60
C PRO A 5 -45.41 40.85 40.67
N TRP A 6 -45.95 40.18 39.61
CA TRP A 6 -47.17 40.45 38.79
C TRP A 6 -47.18 41.52 37.67
N ASN A 7 -47.62 41.19 36.45
CA ASN A 7 -49.06 41.12 36.13
C ASN A 7 -49.36 40.48 34.74
N ASP A 8 -50.41 39.66 34.71
CA ASP A 8 -51.05 39.07 33.53
C ASP A 8 -52.00 40.08 32.85
N GLY A 9 -52.38 39.84 31.58
CA GLY A 9 -53.38 40.64 30.86
C GLY A 9 -53.81 40.08 29.51
N GLU A 10 -54.94 39.38 29.54
CA GLU A 10 -55.77 38.77 28.50
C GLU A 10 -56.07 39.55 27.19
N ALA A 11 -56.18 38.76 26.10
CA ALA A 11 -57.29 38.63 25.14
C ALA A 11 -57.69 39.71 24.10
N LEU A 12 -57.84 39.19 22.86
CA LEU A 12 -58.90 39.44 21.85
C LEU A 12 -59.09 40.85 21.25
N SER A 13 -58.89 40.98 19.93
CA SER A 13 -59.97 41.34 18.96
C SER A 13 -59.43 41.89 17.62
N GLY A 14 -59.89 41.29 16.52
CA GLY A 14 -60.56 42.00 15.41
C GLY A 14 -59.86 43.11 14.61
N ARG A 15 -59.39 42.74 13.41
CA ARG A 15 -59.78 43.32 12.09
C ARG A 15 -59.84 44.86 11.92
N THR A 16 -58.95 45.43 11.08
CA THR A 16 -59.19 46.07 9.75
C THR A 16 -58.27 47.27 9.41
N VAL A 17 -57.50 47.10 8.32
CA VAL A 17 -57.18 47.97 7.16
C VAL A 17 -56.83 49.47 7.36
N ILE A 18 -55.65 49.92 6.90
CA ILE A 18 -55.33 50.78 5.72
C ILE A 18 -53.81 51.13 5.73
N ALA A 19 -53.21 51.16 4.53
CA ALA A 19 -51.77 51.27 4.21
C ALA A 19 -51.07 52.60 4.59
N PRO A 20 -49.72 52.63 4.51
CA PRO A 20 -49.11 53.55 3.54
C PRO A 20 -47.91 52.99 2.75
N LEU A 21 -48.02 53.18 1.43
CA LEU A 21 -47.02 53.64 0.45
C LEU A 21 -45.51 53.40 0.68
N ALA A 22 -44.98 52.56 -0.20
CA ALA A 22 -43.80 52.75 -1.07
C ALA A 22 -42.44 53.19 -0.48
N GLY A 23 -41.43 52.33 -0.72
CA GLY A 23 -40.02 52.68 -0.65
C GLY A 23 -39.10 51.45 -0.74
N ASP A 24 -38.70 51.12 -1.98
CA ASP A 24 -37.47 50.43 -2.40
C ASP A 24 -37.03 49.10 -1.73
N GLU A 25 -37.37 47.98 -2.38
CA GLU A 25 -36.71 46.67 -2.19
C GLU A 25 -35.56 46.46 -3.19
N GLU A 26 -34.40 46.09 -2.65
CA GLU A 26 -33.28 45.46 -3.36
C GLU A 26 -33.70 44.07 -3.90
N ARG A 27 -33.53 43.85 -5.21
CA ARG A 27 -33.81 42.56 -5.88
C ARG A 27 -32.62 41.60 -5.79
N PRO A 28 -32.83 40.31 -5.49
CA PRO A 28 -31.94 39.23 -5.91
C PRO A 28 -32.26 38.80 -7.35
N TYR A 29 -31.18 38.63 -8.11
CA TYR A 29 -31.12 38.24 -9.51
C TYR A 29 -31.70 36.83 -9.78
N THR A 30 -32.74 36.75 -10.63
CA THR A 30 -33.25 35.50 -11.20
C THR A 30 -32.98 35.49 -12.71
N ASP A 31 -32.21 34.50 -13.18
CA ASP A 31 -32.08 34.18 -14.61
C ASP A 31 -33.39 33.53 -15.12
N GLU A 32 -34.33 34.35 -15.55
CA GLU A 32 -35.38 33.96 -16.51
C GLU A 32 -35.28 34.86 -17.75
N PRO A 33 -35.38 34.30 -18.98
CA PRO A 33 -35.54 35.12 -20.17
C PRO A 33 -37.00 35.53 -20.28
N ASP A 34 -37.32 36.71 -19.76
CA ASP A 34 -38.60 37.38 -19.97
C ASP A 34 -38.84 37.66 -21.46
N GLY A 35 -40.04 37.31 -21.93
CA GLY A 35 -40.49 37.73 -23.25
C GLY A 35 -41.69 36.97 -23.80
N ILE A 36 -42.79 36.83 -23.06
CA ILE A 36 -44.12 36.61 -23.66
C ILE A 36 -45.17 37.43 -22.92
N GLN A 37 -45.64 38.48 -23.60
CA GLN A 37 -46.82 39.26 -23.24
C GLN A 37 -48.06 38.37 -23.39
N GLN A 38 -48.69 37.99 -22.28
CA GLN A 38 -49.97 37.29 -22.27
C GLN A 38 -51.09 38.25 -22.71
N LEU A 39 -51.62 38.05 -23.91
CA LEU A 39 -52.93 38.58 -24.29
C LEU A 39 -53.99 37.88 -23.44
N GLY A 40 -54.53 38.62 -22.47
CA GLY A 40 -55.55 38.13 -21.54
C GLY A 40 -56.89 37.92 -22.22
N MET A 41 -57.47 36.74 -22.00
CA MET A 41 -58.91 36.50 -22.00
C MET A 41 -59.22 35.73 -20.72
N SER A 42 -59.87 36.40 -19.78
CA SER A 42 -60.25 35.85 -18.48
C SER A 42 -61.41 34.88 -18.60
N GLY A 43 -61.30 33.75 -17.92
CA GLY A 43 -62.42 32.85 -17.63
C GLY A 43 -61.91 31.71 -16.76
N GLY A 44 -62.27 31.72 -15.47
CA GLY A 44 -61.80 30.71 -14.52
C GLY A 44 -62.31 29.31 -14.83
N VAL A 45 -61.48 28.31 -14.56
CA VAL A 45 -61.76 26.98 -13.98
C VAL A 45 -60.43 26.21 -13.97
N GLU A 46 -60.13 25.55 -12.85
CA GLU A 46 -59.03 24.60 -12.71
C GLU A 46 -59.14 23.46 -13.74
N HIS A 47 -58.17 23.31 -14.64
CA HIS A 47 -57.62 22.03 -15.12
C HIS A 47 -56.63 22.24 -16.28
N SER A 48 -55.45 21.61 -16.15
CA SER A 48 -54.48 21.30 -17.21
C SER A 48 -53.99 22.46 -18.08
N SER A 49 -52.75 22.90 -17.89
CA SER A 49 -52.02 23.70 -18.88
C SER A 49 -51.64 22.83 -20.09
N THR A 50 -52.60 22.53 -20.97
CA THR A 50 -52.32 22.08 -22.33
C THR A 50 -51.87 23.31 -23.14
N ALA A 51 -50.63 23.72 -22.92
CA ALA A 51 -49.98 24.68 -23.81
C ALA A 51 -49.91 24.05 -25.22
N PHE A 52 -50.62 24.65 -26.18
CA PHE A 52 -50.53 24.24 -27.57
C PHE A 52 -49.07 24.31 -28.05
N PRO A 53 -48.55 23.27 -28.76
CA PRO A 53 -47.18 23.29 -29.22
C PRO A 53 -47.00 24.41 -30.25
N ILE A 54 -46.25 25.44 -29.88
CA ILE A 54 -45.85 26.51 -30.78
C ILE A 54 -45.08 25.87 -31.95
N PRO A 55 -45.47 26.14 -33.21
CA PRO A 55 -44.82 25.52 -34.35
C PRO A 55 -43.37 26.01 -34.46
N VAL A 56 -42.47 25.10 -34.84
CA VAL A 56 -40.99 25.29 -34.78
C VAL A 56 -40.52 26.57 -35.46
N TRP A 57 -41.17 26.97 -36.56
CA TRP A 57 -40.85 28.19 -37.31
C TRP A 57 -41.14 29.49 -36.54
N LEU A 58 -42.13 29.48 -35.63
CA LEU A 58 -42.53 30.62 -34.81
C LEU A 58 -41.64 30.77 -33.57
N ALA A 59 -41.11 29.66 -33.07
CA ALA A 59 -40.10 29.65 -32.00
C ALA A 59 -38.70 30.05 -32.51
N GLU A 60 -38.39 29.81 -33.79
CA GLU A 60 -37.08 30.10 -34.39
C GLU A 60 -36.95 31.50 -35.00
N SER A 61 -38.07 32.22 -35.16
CA SER A 61 -38.10 33.61 -35.64
C SER A 61 -37.80 34.64 -34.54
N SER A 62 -37.77 34.23 -33.26
CA SER A 62 -37.49 35.14 -32.15
C SER A 62 -36.06 35.68 -32.19
N LYS A 63 -35.89 36.96 -31.82
CA LYS A 63 -34.58 37.62 -31.71
C LYS A 63 -33.71 37.07 -30.55
N SER A 64 -34.30 36.29 -29.64
CA SER A 64 -33.61 35.62 -28.53
C SER A 64 -32.99 34.27 -28.90
N PHE A 65 -33.17 33.78 -30.12
CA PHE A 65 -32.74 32.44 -30.53
C PHE A 65 -31.27 32.40 -30.98
N TYR A 66 -30.37 32.05 -30.06
CA TYR A 66 -28.91 32.18 -30.20
C TYR A 66 -28.20 31.10 -31.07
N TRP A 67 -28.89 30.02 -31.50
CA TRP A 67 -28.26 28.83 -32.11
C TRP A 67 -28.57 28.61 -33.60
N LYS A 68 -28.76 29.69 -34.37
CA LYS A 68 -29.18 29.61 -35.79
C LYS A 68 -28.15 28.92 -36.71
N TRP A 69 -26.87 28.82 -36.34
CA TRP A 69 -25.82 28.18 -37.16
C TRP A 69 -25.87 26.64 -37.17
N VAL A 70 -26.48 25.98 -36.17
CA VAL A 70 -26.42 24.50 -36.07
C VAL A 70 -27.52 23.88 -36.94
N PRO A 71 -27.29 22.86 -37.77
CA PRO A 71 -28.34 22.18 -38.52
C PRO A 71 -29.51 21.69 -37.64
N LEU A 72 -30.75 21.82 -38.14
CA LEU A 72 -31.97 21.44 -37.40
C LEU A 72 -32.00 19.96 -36.98
N SER A 73 -31.45 19.07 -37.80
CA SER A 73 -31.31 17.65 -37.49
C SER A 73 -30.48 17.43 -36.23
N LEU A 74 -29.32 18.09 -36.13
CA LEU A 74 -28.45 18.03 -34.94
C LEU A 74 -29.10 18.64 -33.71
N ARG A 75 -29.87 19.73 -33.85
CA ARG A 75 -30.64 20.31 -32.73
C ARG A 75 -31.74 19.37 -32.24
N LYS A 76 -32.48 18.73 -33.15
CA LYS A 76 -33.53 17.74 -32.80
C LYS A 76 -32.92 16.54 -32.08
N VAL A 77 -31.81 16.01 -32.60
CA VAL A 77 -31.06 14.93 -31.93
C VAL A 77 -30.60 15.39 -30.55
N GLY A 78 -29.99 16.57 -30.42
CA GLY A 78 -29.55 17.11 -29.13
C GLY A 78 -30.68 17.26 -28.11
N ARG A 79 -31.84 17.82 -28.51
CA ARG A 79 -33.01 17.93 -27.62
C ARG A 79 -33.54 16.56 -27.21
N SER A 80 -33.63 15.61 -28.14
CA SER A 80 -34.04 14.23 -27.87
C SER A 80 -33.07 13.52 -26.93
N THR A 81 -31.76 13.70 -27.12
CA THR A 81 -30.72 13.16 -26.24
C THR A 81 -30.81 13.76 -24.84
N VAL A 82 -30.95 15.09 -24.70
CA VAL A 82 -31.13 15.74 -23.39
C VAL A 82 -32.40 15.26 -22.71
N LYS A 83 -33.52 15.16 -23.45
CA LYS A 83 -34.78 14.62 -22.92
C LYS A 83 -34.61 13.16 -22.46
N TRP A 84 -33.90 12.35 -23.24
CA TRP A 84 -33.59 10.97 -22.86
C TRP A 84 -32.70 10.92 -21.62
N LEU A 85 -31.66 11.76 -21.52
CA LEU A 85 -30.74 11.82 -20.37
C LEU A 85 -31.40 12.31 -19.09
N LYS A 86 -32.40 13.20 -19.17
CA LYS A 86 -33.19 13.62 -17.99
C LYS A 86 -33.88 12.42 -17.32
N GLY A 87 -34.21 11.38 -18.08
CA GLY A 87 -34.88 10.20 -17.57
C GLY A 87 -36.40 10.26 -17.74
N PRO A 88 -37.12 9.28 -17.17
CA PRO A 88 -38.58 9.25 -17.20
C PRO A 88 -39.18 10.37 -16.34
N ASP A 89 -40.37 10.85 -16.72
CA ASP A 89 -41.17 11.83 -16.00
C ASP A 89 -42.60 11.26 -15.80
N PRO A 90 -43.04 10.93 -14.57
CA PRO A 90 -42.32 11.11 -13.30
C PRO A 90 -41.13 10.15 -13.15
N PRO A 91 -40.10 10.51 -12.36
CA PRO A 91 -38.96 9.65 -12.10
C PRO A 91 -39.38 8.35 -11.39
N ARG A 92 -38.69 7.24 -11.70
CA ARG A 92 -38.99 5.95 -11.08
C ARG A 92 -38.46 5.91 -9.64
N VAL A 93 -39.26 5.35 -8.74
CA VAL A 93 -38.82 5.04 -7.38
C VAL A 93 -37.79 3.91 -7.45
N LEU A 94 -36.57 4.18 -6.99
CA LEU A 94 -35.44 3.25 -7.06
C LEU A 94 -35.35 2.29 -5.85
N LEU A 95 -36.34 2.30 -4.95
CA LEU A 95 -36.33 1.45 -3.77
C LEU A 95 -36.45 -0.02 -4.17
N LEU A 96 -35.54 -0.85 -3.68
CA LEU A 96 -35.53 -2.28 -3.96
C LEU A 96 -36.71 -3.02 -3.30
N ASP A 97 -37.21 -4.09 -3.93
CA ASP A 97 -38.27 -4.89 -3.35
C ASP A 97 -37.75 -5.85 -2.25
N PRO A 98 -38.40 -5.90 -1.07
CA PRO A 98 -37.97 -6.74 0.05
C PRO A 98 -38.22 -8.22 -0.23
N LEU A 99 -37.18 -9.03 -0.08
CA LEU A 99 -37.32 -10.49 -0.03
C LEU A 99 -37.86 -10.88 1.35
N PHE A 100 -39.03 -11.52 1.39
CA PHE A 100 -39.69 -12.00 2.61
C PHE A 100 -39.85 -10.91 3.70
N PRO A 101 -40.74 -9.93 3.52
CA PRO A 101 -40.89 -8.76 4.41
C PRO A 101 -41.10 -9.11 5.89
N SER A 102 -41.81 -10.21 6.16
CA SER A 102 -42.07 -10.70 7.52
C SER A 102 -40.78 -11.11 8.23
N ILE A 103 -39.86 -11.78 7.51
CA ILE A 103 -38.57 -12.22 8.06
C ILE A 103 -37.67 -11.00 8.29
N GLN A 104 -37.61 -10.07 7.34
CA GLN A 104 -36.77 -8.86 7.43
C GLN A 104 -37.12 -7.96 8.62
N SER A 105 -38.40 -7.89 8.98
CA SER A 105 -38.88 -7.07 10.11
C SER A 105 -38.86 -7.80 11.46
N ALA A 106 -38.70 -9.13 11.48
CA ALA A 106 -38.78 -9.92 12.71
C ALA A 106 -37.77 -9.52 13.80
N PRO A 107 -36.48 -9.27 13.51
CA PRO A 107 -35.51 -8.87 14.55
C PRO A 107 -35.86 -7.54 15.21
N VAL A 108 -36.33 -6.57 14.43
CA VAL A 108 -36.72 -5.25 14.92
C VAL A 108 -37.98 -5.35 15.78
N LYS A 109 -38.98 -6.11 15.33
CA LYS A 109 -40.21 -6.37 16.09
C LYS A 109 -39.91 -7.06 17.42
N LEU A 110 -38.93 -7.96 17.45
CA LEU A 110 -38.48 -8.63 18.68
C LEU A 110 -37.91 -7.62 19.68
N VAL A 111 -37.00 -6.75 19.23
CA VAL A 111 -36.40 -5.71 20.08
C VAL A 111 -37.44 -4.71 20.54
N ASP A 112 -38.36 -4.29 19.67
CA ASP A 112 -39.43 -3.36 20.03
C ASP A 112 -40.41 -3.96 21.05
N ARG A 113 -40.64 -5.29 20.98
CA ARG A 113 -41.49 -6.01 21.93
C ARG A 113 -40.86 -6.11 23.33
N PHE A 114 -39.58 -6.44 23.43
CA PHE A 114 -38.91 -6.65 24.72
C PHE A 114 -38.29 -5.36 25.29
N PHE A 115 -37.84 -4.45 24.43
CA PHE A 115 -37.13 -3.21 24.80
C PHE A 115 -37.71 -1.98 24.08
N PRO A 116 -38.98 -1.59 24.37
CA PRO A 116 -39.65 -0.53 23.63
C PRO A 116 -39.03 0.86 23.84
N LYS A 117 -38.54 1.16 25.06
CA LYS A 117 -38.01 2.49 25.39
C LYS A 117 -36.60 2.68 24.84
N ARG A 118 -36.32 3.89 24.31
CA ARG A 118 -35.00 4.28 23.75
C ARG A 118 -33.84 4.03 24.71
N LYS A 119 -34.02 4.26 26.01
CA LYS A 119 -33.00 4.00 27.04
C LYS A 119 -32.54 2.55 27.10
N TYR A 120 -33.44 1.58 26.94
CA TYR A 120 -33.10 0.16 26.95
C TYR A 120 -32.36 -0.24 25.67
N LYS A 121 -32.75 0.32 24.52
CA LYS A 121 -32.04 0.11 23.25
C LYS A 121 -30.62 0.67 23.30
N ILE A 122 -30.43 1.85 23.89
CA ILE A 122 -29.10 2.43 24.14
C ILE A 122 -28.30 1.53 25.09
N GLY A 123 -28.91 1.08 26.19
CA GLY A 123 -28.27 0.15 27.12
C GLY A 123 -27.82 -1.17 26.45
N LEU A 124 -28.66 -1.75 25.60
CA LEU A 124 -28.33 -2.96 24.83
C LEU A 124 -27.18 -2.71 23.84
N LEU A 125 -27.17 -1.56 23.18
CA LEU A 125 -26.08 -1.18 22.26
C LEU A 125 -24.76 -1.01 23.01
N LEU A 126 -24.76 -0.33 24.16
CA LEU A 126 -23.57 -0.18 25.00
C LEU A 126 -23.09 -1.51 25.56
N ALA A 127 -24.02 -2.39 25.97
CA ALA A 127 -23.69 -3.75 26.39
C ALA A 127 -23.03 -4.55 25.26
N LEU A 128 -23.53 -4.43 24.03
CA LEU A 128 -22.93 -5.06 22.85
C LEU A 128 -21.53 -4.51 22.54
N TYR A 129 -21.33 -3.19 22.62
CA TYR A 129 -20.01 -2.60 22.45
C TYR A 129 -19.03 -3.07 23.52
N PHE A 130 -19.47 -3.16 24.78
CA PHE A 130 -18.64 -3.71 25.86
C PHE A 130 -18.33 -5.19 25.64
N SER A 131 -19.34 -6.00 25.27
CA SER A 131 -19.16 -7.44 25.01
C SER A 131 -18.32 -7.72 23.77
N TRP A 132 -18.21 -6.78 22.84
CA TRP A 132 -17.26 -6.85 21.73
C TRP A 132 -15.86 -6.42 22.19
N PHE A 133 -15.73 -5.22 22.75
CA PHE A 133 -14.45 -4.60 23.05
C PHE A 133 -13.65 -5.38 24.08
N LEU A 134 -14.29 -5.87 25.16
CA LEU A 134 -13.60 -6.58 26.22
C LEU A 134 -12.90 -7.87 25.73
N PRO A 135 -13.59 -8.88 25.16
CA PRO A 135 -12.92 -10.08 24.67
C PRO A 135 -11.98 -9.76 23.50
N TRP A 136 -12.35 -8.84 22.60
CA TRP A 136 -11.48 -8.43 21.51
C TRP A 136 -10.15 -7.85 22.01
N ALA A 137 -10.19 -6.94 23.00
CA ALA A 137 -9.00 -6.33 23.58
C ALA A 137 -8.17 -7.32 24.41
N LEU A 138 -8.82 -8.23 25.14
CA LEU A 138 -8.13 -9.28 25.90
C LEU A 138 -7.40 -10.26 24.97
N ILE A 139 -8.04 -10.69 23.87
CA ILE A 139 -7.43 -11.58 22.88
C ILE A 139 -6.33 -10.85 22.12
N LEU A 140 -6.51 -9.58 21.74
CA LEU A 140 -5.46 -8.79 21.11
C LEU A 140 -4.25 -8.62 22.04
N ARG A 141 -4.50 -8.31 23.32
CA ARG A 141 -3.45 -8.23 24.34
C ARG A 141 -2.73 -9.57 24.47
N HIS A 142 -3.46 -10.68 24.60
CA HIS A 142 -2.87 -12.02 24.64
C HIS A 142 -2.11 -12.36 23.36
N SER A 143 -2.59 -11.95 22.19
CA SER A 143 -1.89 -12.13 20.91
C SER A 143 -0.58 -11.36 20.90
N ALA A 144 -0.56 -10.11 21.36
CA ALA A 144 0.65 -9.26 21.36
C ALA A 144 1.61 -9.55 22.52
N SER A 145 1.11 -10.07 23.64
CA SER A 145 1.90 -10.36 24.83
C SER A 145 2.26 -11.83 25.00
N GLY A 146 1.55 -12.72 24.32
CA GLY A 146 1.71 -14.16 24.40
C GLY A 146 2.89 -14.66 23.58
N GLY A 147 3.35 -15.85 23.97
CA GLY A 147 4.54 -16.49 23.43
C GLY A 147 5.69 -16.44 24.42
N PHE A 148 6.26 -17.60 24.72
CA PHE A 148 7.47 -17.71 25.52
C PHE A 148 8.31 -18.87 24.97
N ILE A 149 9.59 -18.59 24.73
CA ILE A 149 10.56 -19.58 24.31
C ILE A 149 11.57 -19.75 25.44
N GLU A 150 11.69 -20.97 25.95
CA GLU A 150 12.62 -21.30 27.03
C GLU A 150 14.07 -20.94 26.62
N GLY A 151 14.78 -20.23 27.48
CA GLY A 151 16.15 -19.76 27.23
C GLY A 151 16.27 -18.49 26.36
N TYR A 152 15.23 -18.08 25.64
CA TYR A 152 15.27 -16.90 24.73
C TYR A 152 14.26 -15.81 25.11
N GLY A 153 13.30 -16.11 25.98
CA GLY A 153 12.32 -15.16 26.47
C GLY A 153 11.17 -14.95 25.49
N LYS A 154 10.63 -13.72 25.47
CA LYS A 154 9.45 -13.38 24.68
C LYS A 154 9.83 -13.09 23.22
N PRO A 155 9.23 -13.77 22.22
CA PRO A 155 9.51 -13.50 20.82
C PRO A 155 8.98 -12.14 20.37
N SER A 156 9.77 -11.44 19.55
CA SER A 156 9.38 -10.14 18.97
C SER A 156 8.54 -10.35 17.71
N PRO A 157 7.39 -9.67 17.55
CA PRO A 157 6.66 -9.68 16.29
C PRO A 157 7.49 -9.02 15.19
N ILE A 158 7.54 -9.65 14.01
CA ILE A 158 8.20 -9.14 12.82
C ILE A 158 7.25 -9.18 11.62
N SER A 159 7.45 -8.30 10.63
CA SER A 159 6.68 -8.34 9.39
C SER A 159 7.17 -9.43 8.45
N CYS A 160 6.33 -9.81 7.47
CA CYS A 160 6.72 -10.79 6.45
C CYS A 160 7.91 -10.35 5.56
N ARG A 161 8.32 -9.07 5.65
CA ARG A 161 9.43 -8.48 4.87
C ARG A 161 10.65 -8.15 5.73
N HIS A 162 10.66 -8.56 7.00
CA HIS A 162 11.79 -8.33 7.88
C HIS A 162 13.01 -9.12 7.41
N SER A 163 14.14 -8.44 7.23
CA SER A 163 15.45 -9.00 6.93
C SER A 163 16.51 -8.40 7.86
N HIS A 164 17.66 -9.05 7.96
CA HIS A 164 18.81 -8.62 8.77
C HIS A 164 19.91 -7.95 7.94
N TRP A 165 19.64 -7.74 6.65
CA TRP A 165 20.46 -7.01 5.70
C TRP A 165 19.55 -6.19 4.80
N PHE A 166 19.89 -4.92 4.64
CA PHE A 166 19.13 -3.96 3.87
C PHE A 166 19.79 -3.73 2.48
N PRO A 167 19.00 -3.48 1.43
CA PRO A 167 19.51 -3.36 0.06
C PRO A 167 20.45 -2.16 -0.14
N GLY A 168 21.32 -2.27 -1.15
CA GLY A 168 22.17 -1.16 -1.58
C GLY A 168 23.24 -0.82 -0.54
N ASN A 169 23.26 0.43 -0.08
CA ASN A 169 24.18 0.89 0.96
C ASN A 169 23.52 1.12 2.33
N GLU A 170 22.29 0.66 2.53
CA GLU A 170 21.56 0.89 3.78
C GLU A 170 22.24 0.23 4.99
N CYS A 171 23.08 -0.79 4.76
CA CYS A 171 23.95 -1.38 5.79
C CYS A 171 25.26 -0.60 6.02
N GLY A 172 25.53 0.47 5.28
CA GLY A 172 26.76 1.25 5.35
C GLY A 172 28.02 0.52 4.85
N LEU A 173 29.16 1.23 4.93
CA LEU A 173 30.46 0.71 4.51
C LEU A 173 30.84 -0.52 5.35
N ASN A 174 31.22 -1.60 4.67
CA ASN A 174 31.49 -2.91 5.26
C ASN A 174 30.34 -3.45 6.12
N GLY A 175 29.09 -3.04 5.87
CA GLY A 175 27.93 -3.52 6.59
C GLY A 175 27.85 -3.07 8.05
N TYR A 176 28.54 -1.98 8.43
CA TYR A 176 28.64 -1.51 9.82
C TYR A 176 27.27 -1.35 10.52
N GLU A 177 26.27 -0.83 9.81
CA GLU A 177 24.93 -0.57 10.34
C GLU A 177 24.07 -1.84 10.48
N CYS A 178 24.51 -2.95 9.87
CA CYS A 178 23.80 -4.24 9.92
C CYS A 178 24.41 -5.20 10.94
N ARG A 179 25.15 -4.70 11.94
CA ARG A 179 25.63 -5.48 13.10
C ARG A 179 24.47 -5.92 14.01
N PRO A 180 24.66 -6.95 14.85
CA PRO A 180 25.81 -7.86 14.91
C PRO A 180 25.84 -8.86 13.75
N PHE A 181 27.01 -9.47 13.50
CA PHE A 181 27.21 -10.45 12.42
C PHE A 181 27.11 -11.91 12.88
N ASN A 182 27.51 -12.21 14.11
CA ASN A 182 27.59 -13.57 14.65
C ASN A 182 27.08 -13.63 16.10
N ALA A 183 26.88 -14.86 16.59
CA ALA A 183 26.69 -15.21 18.01
C ALA A 183 25.56 -14.47 18.74
N SER A 184 24.61 -13.88 18.01
CA SER A 184 23.37 -13.35 18.58
C SER A 184 22.21 -14.24 18.18
N THR A 185 21.39 -14.58 19.16
CA THR A 185 20.12 -15.27 18.96
C THR A 185 18.98 -14.28 19.04
N PHE A 186 17.95 -14.48 18.21
CA PHE A 186 16.78 -13.61 18.19
C PHE A 186 15.51 -14.45 18.09
N ALA A 187 14.66 -14.34 19.10
CA ALA A 187 13.34 -14.94 19.11
C ALA A 187 12.35 -14.05 18.35
N PHE A 188 11.72 -14.60 17.32
CA PHE A 188 10.81 -13.88 16.44
C PHE A 188 9.43 -14.54 16.39
N ARG A 189 8.44 -13.75 15.99
CA ARG A 189 7.08 -14.22 15.70
C ARG A 189 6.62 -13.71 14.34
N CYS A 190 6.21 -14.65 13.50
CA CYS A 190 5.74 -14.40 12.15
C CYS A 190 4.21 -14.43 12.05
N PRO A 191 3.63 -13.47 11.32
CA PRO A 191 2.22 -13.52 10.93
C PRO A 191 1.94 -14.67 9.97
N ALA A 192 0.67 -15.08 9.87
CA ALA A 192 0.20 -15.98 8.81
C ALA A 192 0.22 -15.31 7.41
N PHE A 193 0.26 -16.14 6.37
CA PHE A 193 0.21 -15.82 4.93
C PHE A 193 1.41 -15.04 4.39
N CYS A 194 2.61 -15.27 4.93
CA CYS A 194 3.82 -14.58 4.49
C CYS A 194 4.34 -15.03 3.12
N THR A 195 3.90 -16.16 2.58
CA THR A 195 4.19 -16.57 1.19
C THR A 195 3.68 -15.56 0.16
N SER A 196 2.59 -14.85 0.48
CA SER A 196 1.97 -13.84 -0.40
C SER A 196 2.72 -12.51 -0.45
N SER A 197 3.71 -12.29 0.42
CA SER A 197 4.51 -11.07 0.43
C SER A 197 5.64 -11.13 -0.62
N LEU A 198 5.34 -10.67 -1.83
CA LEU A 198 6.30 -10.73 -2.94
C LEU A 198 7.26 -9.55 -2.97
N VAL A 199 8.47 -9.78 -3.48
CA VAL A 199 9.40 -8.71 -3.88
C VAL A 199 8.87 -8.03 -5.14
N LEU A 200 8.48 -6.75 -5.03
CA LEU A 200 7.87 -6.00 -6.14
C LEU A 200 8.87 -5.22 -6.98
N LYS A 201 10.03 -4.86 -6.41
CA LYS A 201 11.12 -4.19 -7.13
C LYS A 201 12.18 -5.23 -7.48
N PRO A 202 12.78 -5.22 -8.68
CA PRO A 202 13.85 -6.15 -9.02
C PRO A 202 14.96 -6.12 -7.96
N TYR A 203 15.26 -7.28 -7.38
CA TYR A 203 16.29 -7.45 -6.36
C TYR A 203 17.35 -8.43 -6.88
N THR A 204 18.61 -8.03 -6.86
CA THR A 204 19.69 -8.80 -7.47
C THR A 204 20.41 -9.63 -6.41
N VAL A 205 20.65 -10.91 -6.69
CA VAL A 205 21.37 -11.87 -5.85
C VAL A 205 22.41 -12.54 -6.74
N GLY A 206 23.68 -12.20 -6.54
CA GLY A 206 24.74 -12.67 -7.45
C GLY A 206 24.45 -12.20 -8.88
N ASN A 207 24.38 -13.14 -9.84
CA ASN A 207 24.05 -12.84 -11.24
C ASN A 207 22.54 -12.97 -11.56
N GLU A 208 21.70 -13.34 -10.60
CA GLU A 208 20.26 -13.50 -10.81
C GLU A 208 19.48 -12.29 -10.31
N THR A 209 18.40 -11.93 -11.02
CA THR A 209 17.47 -10.89 -10.58
C THR A 209 16.11 -11.49 -10.23
N VAL A 210 15.67 -11.23 -9.02
CA VAL A 210 14.47 -11.77 -8.37
C VAL A 210 13.37 -10.69 -8.40
N SER A 211 12.20 -11.03 -8.94
CA SER A 211 11.01 -10.17 -8.93
C SER A 211 9.74 -11.03 -8.91
N TYR A 212 8.67 -10.52 -8.28
CA TYR A 212 7.36 -11.19 -8.17
C TYR A 212 7.40 -12.58 -7.51
N ARG A 213 8.36 -12.83 -6.62
CA ARG A 213 8.49 -14.06 -5.81
C ARG A 213 8.96 -13.74 -4.38
N PRO A 214 8.83 -14.67 -3.42
CA PRO A 214 9.46 -14.56 -2.10
C PRO A 214 10.98 -14.37 -2.17
N LEU A 215 11.57 -13.67 -1.19
CA LEU A 215 13.02 -13.46 -1.09
C LEU A 215 13.61 -14.42 -0.07
N VAL A 216 14.16 -15.52 -0.55
CA VAL A 216 14.92 -16.49 0.25
C VAL A 216 16.18 -16.83 -0.52
N VAL A 217 17.34 -16.62 0.10
CA VAL A 217 18.65 -16.91 -0.46
C VAL A 217 19.34 -17.94 0.43
N GLY A 218 19.64 -19.10 -0.13
CA GLY A 218 20.16 -20.26 0.59
C GLY A 218 19.11 -21.31 0.96
N GLY A 219 19.57 -22.33 1.66
CA GLY A 219 18.84 -23.58 1.84
C GLY A 219 19.79 -24.71 2.25
N PRO A 220 19.26 -25.92 2.43
CA PRO A 220 20.08 -27.10 2.74
C PRO A 220 21.03 -27.42 1.58
N ALA A 221 22.16 -28.06 1.91
CA ALA A 221 23.13 -28.51 0.93
C ALA A 221 22.53 -29.58 -0.02
N PRO A 222 22.94 -29.65 -1.29
CA PRO A 222 22.43 -30.65 -2.22
C PRO A 222 22.75 -32.08 -1.73
N GLY A 223 21.78 -32.98 -1.83
CA GLY A 223 21.93 -34.39 -1.42
C GLY A 223 21.76 -34.66 0.08
N SER A 224 21.47 -33.63 0.87
CA SER A 224 21.20 -33.77 2.30
C SER A 224 19.81 -34.35 2.58
N SER A 225 19.65 -35.12 3.66
CA SER A 225 18.37 -35.75 4.06
C SER A 225 17.28 -34.72 4.41
N SER A 226 16.04 -35.18 4.65
CA SER A 226 14.93 -34.31 5.07
C SER A 226 15.19 -33.55 6.38
N ASP A 227 16.10 -34.04 7.24
CA ASP A 227 16.53 -33.37 8.47
C ASP A 227 17.53 -32.24 8.21
N ALA A 228 17.99 -32.07 6.98
CA ALA A 228 19.00 -31.09 6.62
C ALA A 228 18.56 -29.63 6.65
N TYR A 229 17.25 -29.37 6.75
CA TYR A 229 16.76 -28.01 7.00
C TYR A 229 17.19 -27.48 8.37
N GLU A 230 17.64 -28.36 9.28
CA GLU A 230 18.23 -28.01 10.57
C GLU A 230 19.59 -27.30 10.43
N ASN A 231 20.34 -27.64 9.38
CA ASN A 231 21.63 -27.02 9.04
C ASN A 231 21.54 -26.10 7.81
N ALA A 232 20.33 -25.74 7.38
CA ALA A 232 20.15 -24.82 6.28
C ALA A 232 20.62 -23.42 6.68
N ILE A 233 21.56 -22.89 5.91
CA ILE A 233 22.11 -21.54 6.10
C ILE A 233 21.41 -20.60 5.11
N TYR A 234 20.86 -19.52 5.63
CA TYR A 234 20.21 -18.48 4.86
C TYR A 234 21.03 -17.19 4.92
N ARG A 235 21.10 -16.48 3.79
CA ARG A 235 21.73 -15.16 3.70
C ARG A 235 20.86 -14.12 4.42
N ALA A 236 21.47 -13.18 5.14
CA ALA A 236 20.74 -12.25 6.03
C ALA A 236 19.75 -11.29 5.34
N ASP A 237 19.82 -11.15 4.01
CA ASP A 237 18.86 -10.39 3.22
C ASP A 237 17.57 -11.17 2.89
N SER A 238 17.53 -12.47 3.20
CA SER A 238 16.30 -13.27 3.12
C SER A 238 15.24 -12.72 4.07
N HIS A 239 13.98 -12.71 3.64
CA HIS A 239 12.88 -12.40 4.55
C HIS A 239 12.72 -13.53 5.58
N VAL A 240 12.90 -13.22 6.87
CA VAL A 240 13.00 -14.20 7.96
C VAL A 240 11.78 -15.13 8.01
N CYS A 241 10.56 -14.60 7.89
CA CYS A 241 9.35 -15.41 7.91
C CYS A 241 9.21 -16.35 6.70
N GLN A 242 9.68 -15.92 5.52
CA GLN A 242 9.63 -16.75 4.31
C GLN A 242 10.70 -17.85 4.38
N ALA A 243 11.89 -17.51 4.89
CA ALA A 243 12.93 -18.50 5.16
C ALA A 243 12.49 -19.52 6.23
N ALA A 244 11.74 -19.08 7.26
CA ALA A 244 11.21 -19.95 8.31
C ALA A 244 10.16 -20.94 7.78
N ILE A 245 9.28 -20.49 6.88
CA ILE A 245 8.32 -21.35 6.17
C ILE A 245 9.07 -22.33 5.26
N HIS A 246 10.05 -21.84 4.49
CA HIS A 246 10.88 -22.68 3.64
C HIS A 246 11.58 -23.79 4.46
N ALA A 247 12.14 -23.44 5.63
CA ALA A 247 12.77 -24.37 6.56
C ALA A 247 11.79 -25.30 7.31
N GLY A 248 10.48 -25.07 7.24
CA GLY A 248 9.47 -25.84 7.97
C GLY A 248 9.37 -25.51 9.47
N VAL A 249 9.97 -24.40 9.91
CA VAL A 249 9.93 -23.93 11.32
C VAL A 249 8.58 -23.32 11.66
N VAL A 250 7.98 -22.64 10.68
CA VAL A 250 6.70 -21.94 10.84
C VAL A 250 5.75 -22.35 9.71
N SER A 251 4.46 -22.51 10.02
CA SER A 251 3.42 -22.75 9.02
C SER A 251 2.95 -21.44 8.38
N ASP A 252 2.75 -21.45 7.07
CA ASP A 252 2.19 -20.29 6.36
C ASP A 252 0.74 -20.00 6.78
N SER A 253 -0.06 -21.01 7.13
CA SER A 253 -1.50 -20.82 7.42
C SER A 253 -1.77 -20.25 8.82
N THR A 254 -0.93 -20.60 9.80
CA THR A 254 -1.13 -20.22 11.22
C THR A 254 -0.11 -19.20 11.71
N GLY A 255 0.94 -18.92 10.94
CA GLY A 255 2.12 -18.24 11.48
C GLY A 255 2.77 -19.06 12.58
N GLY A 256 3.62 -18.42 13.38
CA GLY A 256 4.32 -19.09 14.47
C GLY A 256 5.54 -18.32 14.96
N CYS A 257 6.26 -18.92 15.90
CA CYS A 257 7.46 -18.35 16.48
C CYS A 257 8.65 -19.25 16.15
N GLY A 258 9.84 -18.64 16.12
CA GLY A 258 11.08 -19.36 15.98
C GLY A 258 12.23 -18.59 16.60
N VAL A 259 13.39 -19.22 16.63
CA VAL A 259 14.63 -18.56 17.02
C VAL A 259 15.59 -18.67 15.85
N ILE A 260 16.16 -17.53 15.47
CA ILE A 260 17.32 -17.51 14.58
C ILE A 260 18.60 -17.43 15.40
N GLU A 261 19.65 -18.03 14.86
CA GLU A 261 21.03 -17.85 15.32
C GLU A 261 21.85 -17.26 14.18
N LEU A 262 22.53 -16.14 14.44
CA LEU A 262 23.46 -15.55 13.48
C LEU A 262 24.77 -16.35 13.46
N THR A 263 25.12 -16.88 12.30
CA THR A 263 26.30 -17.77 12.13
C THR A 263 27.53 -17.05 11.60
N GLY A 264 27.51 -15.74 11.42
CA GLY A 264 28.61 -15.00 10.80
C GLY A 264 28.62 -15.14 9.28
N ALA A 265 29.82 -15.18 8.69
CA ALA A 265 29.97 -15.30 7.25
C ALA A 265 29.63 -16.70 6.74
N GLY A 266 28.81 -16.76 5.69
CA GLY A 266 28.51 -17.98 4.94
C GLY A 266 29.20 -17.94 3.58
N HIS A 267 29.80 -19.05 3.17
CA HIS A 267 30.69 -19.13 2.01
C HIS A 267 30.00 -19.55 0.70
N SER A 268 28.89 -20.26 0.80
CA SER A 268 28.05 -20.66 -0.32
C SER A 268 26.62 -20.88 0.16
N TYR A 269 25.66 -20.58 -0.71
CA TYR A 269 24.23 -20.72 -0.42
C TYR A 269 23.58 -21.50 -1.55
N TYR A 270 22.93 -22.61 -1.21
CA TYR A 270 22.34 -23.50 -2.19
C TYR A 270 20.89 -23.14 -2.48
N ALA A 271 20.50 -23.22 -3.75
CA ALA A 271 19.11 -23.10 -4.16
C ALA A 271 18.37 -24.41 -3.88
N SER A 272 17.18 -24.31 -3.31
CA SER A 272 16.29 -25.44 -3.04
C SER A 272 14.83 -25.01 -3.15
N LYS A 273 13.93 -25.99 -3.18
CA LYS A 273 12.49 -25.73 -3.13
C LYS A 273 11.86 -26.56 -2.02
N ALA A 274 11.21 -25.88 -1.09
CA ALA A 274 10.62 -26.45 0.11
C ALA A 274 9.37 -25.67 0.50
N HIS A 275 8.33 -26.37 0.99
CA HIS A 275 7.11 -25.74 1.51
C HIS A 275 6.53 -24.65 0.58
N SER A 276 6.51 -24.92 -0.73
CA SER A 276 6.02 -24.01 -1.80
C SER A 276 6.84 -22.73 -2.01
N ILE A 277 8.01 -22.59 -1.38
CA ILE A 277 8.95 -21.49 -1.58
C ILE A 277 10.18 -22.02 -2.33
N ALA A 278 10.62 -21.29 -3.35
CA ALA A 278 11.87 -21.57 -4.07
C ALA A 278 12.93 -20.55 -3.65
N SER A 279 14.03 -21.01 -3.08
CA SER A 279 15.17 -20.16 -2.73
C SER A 279 16.09 -19.92 -3.94
N VAL A 280 16.97 -18.94 -3.80
CA VAL A 280 17.99 -18.56 -4.79
C VAL A 280 19.36 -18.96 -4.24
N GLY A 281 20.22 -19.46 -5.11
CA GLY A 281 21.59 -19.79 -4.77
C GLY A 281 22.49 -18.56 -4.80
N PHE A 282 23.55 -18.56 -4.00
CA PHE A 282 24.58 -17.53 -4.04
C PHE A 282 25.95 -18.22 -3.90
N PRO A 283 26.73 -18.34 -4.99
CA PRO A 283 27.97 -19.11 -5.02
C PRO A 283 29.17 -18.26 -4.55
N SER A 284 29.02 -17.53 -3.45
CA SER A 284 30.09 -16.69 -2.90
C SER A 284 29.89 -16.37 -1.42
N THR A 285 30.89 -15.72 -0.83
CA THR A 285 30.88 -15.36 0.59
C THR A 285 30.08 -14.11 0.85
N PHE A 286 29.25 -14.16 1.88
CA PHE A 286 28.47 -13.05 2.38
C PHE A 286 28.62 -12.95 3.91
N PRO A 287 28.83 -11.75 4.47
CA PRO A 287 29.35 -11.58 5.84
C PRO A 287 28.35 -11.92 6.94
N LYS A 288 27.06 -12.03 6.62
CA LYS A 288 26.00 -12.25 7.59
C LYS A 288 25.02 -13.33 7.13
N SER A 289 24.95 -14.40 7.89
CA SER A 289 24.03 -15.51 7.66
C SER A 289 23.30 -15.85 8.94
N PHE A 290 22.19 -16.56 8.80
CA PHE A 290 21.46 -17.12 9.92
C PHE A 290 20.98 -18.54 9.61
N ARG A 291 20.78 -19.30 10.69
CA ARG A 291 20.06 -20.57 10.67
C ARG A 291 18.95 -20.57 11.71
N PHE A 292 18.01 -21.49 11.58
CA PHE A 292 16.95 -21.65 12.56
C PHE A 292 17.34 -22.66 13.62
N LEU A 293 17.06 -22.34 14.87
CA LEU A 293 17.18 -23.29 15.96
C LEU A 293 15.91 -24.11 16.08
N ARG A 294 16.08 -25.43 16.21
CA ARG A 294 14.96 -26.34 16.42
C ARG A 294 14.49 -26.25 17.87
N LEU A 295 13.21 -25.95 18.04
CA LEU A 295 12.57 -25.90 19.34
C LEU A 295 11.71 -27.15 19.48
N SER A 296 11.80 -27.84 20.62
CA SER A 296 10.84 -28.88 20.94
C SER A 296 9.47 -28.26 21.23
N ALA A 297 8.40 -29.05 21.08
CA ALA A 297 7.04 -28.58 21.37
C ALA A 297 6.85 -28.14 22.84
N SER A 298 7.71 -28.63 23.77
CA SER A 298 7.69 -28.21 25.17
C SER A 298 8.50 -26.93 25.44
N GLN A 299 9.44 -26.58 24.56
CA GLN A 299 10.32 -25.41 24.70
C GLN A 299 9.71 -24.12 24.13
N ALA A 300 8.69 -24.23 23.27
CA ALA A 300 8.08 -23.11 22.59
C ALA A 300 6.56 -23.11 22.81
N ASP A 301 6.10 -22.27 23.73
CA ASP A 301 4.70 -21.85 23.74
C ASP A 301 4.58 -20.66 22.78
N CYS A 302 3.93 -20.87 21.64
CA CYS A 302 3.66 -19.79 20.70
C CYS A 302 2.20 -19.86 20.25
N PRO A 303 1.34 -18.92 20.69
CA PRO A 303 -0.01 -18.87 20.18
C PRO A 303 0.02 -18.57 18.69
N GLY A 304 -0.79 -19.30 17.93
CA GLY A 304 -0.96 -19.04 16.50
C GLY A 304 -1.49 -17.63 16.22
N ASP A 305 -1.63 -17.32 14.94
CA ASP A 305 -2.19 -16.04 14.53
C ASP A 305 -3.68 -15.93 14.89
N LEU A 306 -4.01 -15.01 15.81
CA LEU A 306 -5.36 -14.83 16.33
C LEU A 306 -6.20 -13.83 15.52
N ARG A 307 -5.74 -13.40 14.34
CA ARG A 307 -6.46 -12.42 13.50
C ARG A 307 -7.86 -12.89 13.11
N TRP A 308 -8.03 -14.17 12.78
CA TRP A 308 -9.31 -14.72 12.33
C TRP A 308 -10.32 -14.85 13.47
N PRO A 309 -9.95 -15.37 14.67
CA PRO A 309 -10.79 -15.27 15.86
C PRO A 309 -11.21 -13.82 16.19
N LEU A 310 -10.27 -12.88 16.16
CA LEU A 310 -10.56 -11.45 16.39
C LEU A 310 -11.50 -10.87 15.32
N PHE A 311 -11.37 -11.32 14.07
CA PHE A 311 -12.26 -10.93 12.98
C PHE A 311 -13.66 -11.50 13.19
N ALA A 312 -13.78 -12.76 13.59
CA ALA A 312 -15.08 -13.38 13.89
C ALA A 312 -15.82 -12.61 14.98
N ILE A 313 -15.16 -12.25 16.09
CA ILE A 313 -15.75 -11.44 17.16
C ILE A 313 -16.25 -10.08 16.62
N THR A 314 -15.43 -9.43 15.79
CA THR A 314 -15.77 -8.13 15.20
C THR A 314 -16.93 -8.23 14.21
N ALA A 315 -16.88 -9.21 13.30
CA ALA A 315 -17.92 -9.46 12.31
C ALA A 315 -19.26 -9.79 12.97
N THR A 316 -19.27 -10.64 14.00
CA THR A 316 -20.47 -10.97 14.76
C THR A 316 -21.08 -9.71 15.40
N ALA A 317 -20.29 -8.85 16.03
CA ALA A 317 -20.79 -7.62 16.63
C ALA A 317 -21.42 -6.67 15.59
N ILE A 318 -20.76 -6.48 14.43
CA ILE A 318 -21.29 -5.63 13.34
C ILE A 318 -22.57 -6.25 12.74
N VAL A 319 -22.61 -7.57 12.56
CA VAL A 319 -23.81 -8.29 12.07
C VAL A 319 -24.98 -8.11 13.05
N LEU A 320 -24.74 -8.26 14.35
CA LEU A 320 -25.77 -8.04 15.37
C LEU A 320 -26.30 -6.60 15.32
N VAL A 321 -25.43 -5.59 15.23
CA VAL A 321 -25.86 -4.20 15.07
C VAL A 321 -26.68 -4.03 13.79
N SER A 322 -26.22 -4.58 12.67
CA SER A 322 -26.90 -4.47 11.38
C SER A 322 -28.29 -5.08 11.39
N VAL A 323 -28.47 -6.25 12.00
CA VAL A 323 -29.73 -6.99 12.02
C VAL A 323 -30.74 -6.37 12.99
N PHE A 324 -30.29 -5.92 14.17
CA PHE A 324 -31.18 -5.45 15.24
C PHE A 324 -31.37 -3.92 15.29
N THR A 325 -30.65 -3.14 14.48
CA THR A 325 -30.74 -1.68 14.46
C THR A 325 -31.34 -1.15 13.16
N THR A 326 -32.26 -0.20 13.27
CA THR A 326 -32.83 0.54 12.12
C THR A 326 -32.14 1.88 11.89
N SER A 327 -31.43 2.43 12.87
CA SER A 327 -30.73 3.72 12.75
C SER A 327 -29.58 3.65 11.73
N PRO A 328 -29.62 4.43 10.63
CA PRO A 328 -28.54 4.51 9.67
C PRO A 328 -27.22 4.97 10.29
N ALA A 329 -27.27 5.92 11.22
CA ALA A 329 -26.09 6.46 11.88
C ALA A 329 -25.38 5.39 12.73
N VAL A 330 -26.14 4.67 13.57
CA VAL A 330 -25.57 3.63 14.42
C VAL A 330 -24.94 2.53 13.57
N PHE A 331 -25.62 2.07 12.52
CA PHE A 331 -25.07 1.06 11.61
C PHE A 331 -23.78 1.52 10.93
N PHE A 332 -23.80 2.69 10.28
CA PHE A 332 -22.65 3.19 9.53
C PHE A 332 -21.45 3.48 10.43
N PHE A 333 -21.61 4.25 11.50
CA PHE A 333 -20.49 4.61 12.38
C PHE A 333 -19.97 3.42 13.19
N THR A 334 -20.83 2.50 13.64
CA THR A 334 -20.35 1.26 14.29
C THR A 334 -19.48 0.46 13.32
N THR A 335 -19.96 0.27 12.09
CA THR A 335 -19.24 -0.49 11.07
C THR A 335 -17.89 0.16 10.77
N PHE A 336 -17.87 1.49 10.58
CA PHE A 336 -16.63 2.26 10.37
C PHE A 336 -15.64 2.11 11.53
N PHE A 337 -16.05 2.39 12.77
CA PHE A 337 -15.15 2.37 13.93
C PHE A 337 -14.65 0.96 14.27
N MET A 338 -15.52 -0.05 14.22
CA MET A 338 -15.09 -1.44 14.48
C MET A 338 -14.14 -1.94 13.39
N LEU A 339 -14.41 -1.64 12.11
CA LEU A 339 -13.52 -2.04 11.03
C LEU A 339 -12.18 -1.31 11.06
N ILE A 340 -12.14 0.00 11.35
CA ILE A 340 -10.86 0.74 11.37
C ILE A 340 -9.96 0.31 12.53
N LEU A 341 -10.55 -0.01 13.69
CA LEU A 341 -9.84 -0.62 14.81
C LEU A 341 -9.34 -2.02 14.46
N HIS A 342 -10.18 -2.83 13.83
CA HIS A 342 -9.81 -4.18 13.42
C HIS A 342 -8.68 -4.18 12.38
N VAL A 343 -8.77 -3.34 11.34
CA VAL A 343 -7.74 -3.30 10.30
C VAL A 343 -6.43 -2.75 10.86
N GLY A 344 -6.47 -1.61 11.55
CA GLY A 344 -5.27 -0.90 12.00
C GLY A 344 -4.49 -1.60 13.11
N LEU A 345 -5.11 -2.52 13.86
CA LEU A 345 -4.49 -3.21 14.99
C LEU A 345 -4.37 -4.73 14.82
N VAL A 346 -5.10 -5.32 13.87
CA VAL A 346 -5.19 -6.79 13.75
C VAL A 346 -4.93 -7.27 12.32
N SER A 347 -5.77 -6.92 11.35
CA SER A 347 -5.75 -7.64 10.07
C SER A 347 -4.69 -7.15 9.08
N ASP A 348 -4.38 -5.85 9.09
CA ASP A 348 -3.34 -5.23 8.25
C ASP A 348 -2.72 -4.00 8.97
N PRO A 349 -2.10 -4.19 10.15
CA PRO A 349 -1.49 -3.10 10.90
C PRO A 349 -0.26 -2.54 10.17
N PRO A 350 0.10 -1.25 10.35
CA PRO A 350 1.41 -0.69 9.98
C PRO A 350 2.60 -1.53 10.48
N ASP A 351 3.77 -1.42 9.83
CA ASP A 351 4.96 -2.19 10.23
C ASP A 351 5.66 -1.53 11.43
N LEU A 352 5.05 -1.68 12.61
CA LEU A 352 5.56 -1.18 13.88
C LEU A 352 5.66 -2.32 14.89
N PRO A 353 6.75 -2.41 15.67
CA PRO A 353 7.01 -3.56 16.54
C PRO A 353 6.14 -3.60 17.80
N ARG A 354 5.59 -2.46 18.25
CA ARG A 354 4.83 -2.36 19.50
C ARG A 354 3.38 -1.96 19.24
N VAL A 355 2.47 -2.59 19.97
CA VAL A 355 1.03 -2.26 19.93
C VAL A 355 0.75 -0.84 20.41
N SER A 356 1.54 -0.32 21.35
CA SER A 356 1.43 1.09 21.78
C SER A 356 1.61 2.06 20.61
N ASP A 357 2.59 1.78 19.76
CA ASP A 357 2.98 2.64 18.65
C ASP A 357 1.93 2.54 17.54
N LEU A 358 1.42 1.32 17.29
CA LEU A 358 0.27 1.08 16.41
C LEU A 358 -0.99 1.84 16.87
N PHE A 359 -1.30 1.80 18.17
CA PHE A 359 -2.46 2.49 18.72
C PHE A 359 -2.31 4.01 18.61
N SER A 360 -1.14 4.55 18.96
CA SER A 360 -0.84 5.99 18.80
C SER A 360 -0.98 6.43 17.33
N LEU A 361 -0.40 5.66 16.40
CA LEU A 361 -0.50 5.93 14.96
C LEU A 361 -1.96 5.84 14.47
N LEU A 362 -2.72 4.85 14.92
CA LEU A 362 -4.13 4.72 14.56
C LEU A 362 -4.96 5.91 15.06
N CYS A 363 -4.75 6.36 16.31
CA CYS A 363 -5.41 7.53 16.86
C CYS A 363 -5.13 8.79 16.05
N SER A 364 -3.89 8.97 15.56
CA SER A 364 -3.55 10.10 14.67
C SER A 364 -4.33 10.10 13.35
N ARG A 365 -4.68 8.91 12.85
CA ARG A 365 -5.44 8.72 11.60
C ARG A 365 -6.95 8.77 11.83
N LEU A 366 -7.42 8.44 13.02
CA LEU A 366 -8.84 8.27 13.33
C LEU A 366 -9.62 9.58 13.24
N LEU A 367 -9.10 10.69 13.77
CA LEU A 367 -9.78 11.99 13.75
C LEU A 367 -10.12 12.47 12.32
N PRO A 368 -9.14 12.63 11.40
CA PRO A 368 -9.44 13.00 10.02
C PRO A 368 -10.30 11.94 9.30
N ALA A 369 -10.09 10.65 9.59
CA ALA A 369 -10.91 9.58 9.01
C ALA A 369 -12.38 9.69 9.44
N SER A 370 -12.65 10.01 10.72
CA SER A 370 -13.98 10.22 11.26
C SER A 370 -14.66 11.44 10.64
N PHE A 371 -13.92 12.53 10.38
CA PHE A 371 -14.46 13.69 9.66
C PHE A 371 -14.90 13.32 8.25
N ILE A 372 -14.04 12.62 7.50
CA ILE A 372 -14.37 12.14 6.15
C ILE A 372 -15.55 11.17 6.19
N ALA A 373 -15.56 10.22 7.13
CA ALA A 373 -16.67 9.29 7.32
C ALA A 373 -17.98 10.02 7.63
N TYR A 374 -17.94 11.11 8.40
CA TYR A 374 -19.11 11.96 8.68
C TYR A 374 -19.64 12.65 7.42
N VAL A 375 -18.76 13.20 6.57
CA VAL A 375 -19.14 13.79 5.27
C VAL A 375 -19.76 12.71 4.36
N LEU A 376 -19.10 11.56 4.23
CA LEU A 376 -19.61 10.41 3.47
C LEU A 376 -20.95 9.92 4.02
N TYR A 377 -21.14 9.95 5.33
CA TYR A 377 -22.41 9.61 5.95
C TYR A 377 -23.52 10.56 5.52
N ILE A 378 -23.32 11.87 5.60
CA ILE A 378 -24.35 12.86 5.25
C ILE A 378 -24.76 12.75 3.79
N TYR A 379 -23.78 12.73 2.88
CA TYR A 379 -24.05 12.87 1.45
C TYR A 379 -24.23 11.54 0.72
N CYS A 380 -23.70 10.43 1.25
CA CYS A 380 -23.73 9.13 0.55
C CYS A 380 -24.51 8.07 1.33
N ALA A 381 -24.16 7.82 2.59
CA ALA A 381 -24.73 6.70 3.33
C ALA A 381 -26.15 6.98 3.83
N ARG A 382 -26.43 8.18 4.35
CA ARG A 382 -27.76 8.56 4.84
C ARG A 382 -28.82 8.51 3.73
N PRO A 383 -28.61 9.04 2.51
CA PRO A 383 -29.56 8.90 1.41
C PRO A 383 -29.82 7.45 0.98
N LEU A 384 -28.80 6.58 1.08
CA LEU A 384 -28.93 5.15 0.78
C LEU A 384 -29.72 4.41 1.88
N LEU A 385 -29.33 4.62 3.15
CA LEU A 385 -29.75 3.79 4.29
C LEU A 385 -31.07 4.24 4.91
N THR A 386 -31.43 5.52 4.83
CA THR A 386 -32.68 6.03 5.42
C THR A 386 -33.92 5.39 4.78
N PRO A 387 -34.02 5.27 3.43
CA PRO A 387 -35.13 4.57 2.80
C PRO A 387 -35.21 3.08 3.20
N LEU A 388 -34.07 2.44 3.49
CA LEU A 388 -34.01 1.03 3.90
C LEU A 388 -34.42 0.80 5.37
N ALA A 389 -34.42 1.88 6.17
CA ALA A 389 -34.85 1.86 7.57
C ALA A 389 -36.36 2.07 7.72
N ALA A 390 -37.02 2.63 6.70
CA ALA A 390 -38.47 2.81 6.66
C ALA A 390 -39.17 1.50 6.28
N PRO A 391 -40.45 1.29 6.68
CA PRO A 391 -41.22 0.13 6.24
C PRO A 391 -41.40 0.12 4.70
N PRO A 392 -41.23 -1.03 4.04
CA PRO A 392 -40.79 -2.33 4.59
C PRO A 392 -39.31 -2.32 4.99
N VAL A 393 -38.95 -2.87 6.16
CA VAL A 393 -37.56 -2.86 6.66
C VAL A 393 -36.74 -3.95 5.97
N TYR A 394 -35.45 -3.70 5.71
CA TYR A 394 -34.55 -4.59 4.94
C TYR A 394 -33.37 -5.13 5.75
N GLN A 395 -33.57 -5.71 6.93
CA GLN A 395 -32.43 -6.05 7.81
C GLN A 395 -31.47 -7.09 7.23
N PHE A 396 -31.95 -8.26 6.84
CA PHE A 396 -31.06 -9.32 6.32
C PHE A 396 -30.50 -8.95 4.94
N SER A 397 -31.32 -8.37 4.06
CA SER A 397 -30.87 -7.92 2.74
C SER A 397 -29.77 -6.87 2.85
N LYS A 398 -29.96 -5.84 3.69
CA LYS A 398 -28.94 -4.82 3.98
C LYS A 398 -27.69 -5.47 4.56
N THR A 399 -27.84 -6.35 5.54
CA THR A 399 -26.71 -7.00 6.23
C THR A 399 -25.84 -7.78 5.25
N ILE A 400 -26.43 -8.68 4.45
CA ILE A 400 -25.69 -9.52 3.51
C ILE A 400 -25.05 -8.68 2.40
N LEU A 401 -25.85 -7.81 1.77
CA LEU A 401 -25.40 -7.03 0.61
C LEU A 401 -24.39 -5.94 0.98
N TYR A 402 -24.44 -5.39 2.20
CA TYR A 402 -23.53 -4.32 2.63
C TYR A 402 -22.29 -4.86 3.34
N LEU A 403 -22.47 -5.73 4.35
CA LEU A 403 -21.36 -6.17 5.19
C LEU A 403 -20.41 -7.15 4.50
N GLY A 404 -20.93 -8.05 3.67
CA GLY A 404 -20.07 -8.97 2.91
C GLY A 404 -19.02 -8.20 2.09
N PRO A 405 -19.43 -7.28 1.20
CA PRO A 405 -18.52 -6.42 0.47
C PRO A 405 -17.69 -5.49 1.36
N ALA A 406 -18.23 -4.97 2.47
CA ALA A 406 -17.45 -4.16 3.41
C ALA A 406 -16.30 -4.93 4.05
N PHE A 407 -16.52 -6.19 4.42
CA PHE A 407 -15.47 -7.08 4.92
C PHE A 407 -14.46 -7.41 3.83
N ILE A 408 -14.91 -7.69 2.60
CA ILE A 408 -14.01 -7.91 1.45
C ILE A 408 -13.10 -6.71 1.23
N GLY A 409 -13.65 -5.49 1.26
CA GLY A 409 -12.87 -4.25 1.12
C GLY A 409 -11.95 -3.97 2.30
N ALA A 410 -12.39 -4.23 3.54
CA ALA A 410 -11.59 -4.02 4.75
C ALA A 410 -10.39 -4.99 4.81
N LEU A 411 -10.58 -6.23 4.32
CA LEU A 411 -9.58 -7.28 4.22
C LEU A 411 -8.92 -7.33 2.83
N ASN A 412 -8.75 -6.17 2.18
CA ASN A 412 -8.17 -6.05 0.83
C ASN A 412 -6.86 -6.82 0.65
N ASN A 413 -6.04 -6.90 1.72
CA ASN A 413 -4.78 -7.63 1.74
C ASN A 413 -4.92 -9.16 1.60
N TYR A 414 -6.08 -9.74 1.97
CA TYR A 414 -6.41 -11.16 1.78
C TYR A 414 -7.40 -11.41 0.63
N THR A 415 -8.04 -10.37 0.10
CA THR A 415 -9.00 -10.47 -0.98
C THR A 415 -8.39 -9.98 -2.29
N PHE A 416 -8.67 -8.75 -2.73
CA PHE A 416 -8.26 -8.25 -4.04
C PHE A 416 -6.75 -8.27 -4.26
N ALA A 417 -5.94 -7.97 -3.24
CA ALA A 417 -4.48 -7.98 -3.37
C ALA A 417 -3.90 -9.37 -3.67
N GLN A 418 -4.61 -10.44 -3.29
CA GLN A 418 -4.24 -11.83 -3.59
C GLN A 418 -4.94 -12.37 -4.84
N TRP A 419 -6.22 -12.01 -5.05
CA TRP A 419 -7.03 -12.54 -6.15
C TRP A 419 -6.73 -11.88 -7.49
N ILE A 420 -6.35 -10.60 -7.48
CA ILE A 420 -6.09 -9.82 -8.68
C ILE A 420 -4.57 -9.64 -8.80
N PRO A 421 -3.90 -10.29 -9.78
CA PRO A 421 -2.46 -10.18 -9.98
C PRO A 421 -2.10 -8.83 -10.63
N ILE A 422 -2.40 -7.72 -9.96
CA ILE A 422 -2.06 -6.35 -10.38
C ILE A 422 -1.52 -5.63 -9.16
N GLN A 423 -0.19 -5.63 -9.01
CA GLN A 423 0.45 -4.91 -7.90
C GLN A 423 0.64 -3.43 -8.22
N ARG A 424 0.86 -3.11 -9.51
CA ARG A 424 1.07 -1.75 -10.01
C ARG A 424 0.49 -1.61 -11.42
N LEU A 425 -0.06 -0.44 -11.73
CA LEU A 425 -0.63 -0.11 -13.04
C LEU A 425 0.41 0.47 -14.01
N THR A 426 1.71 0.18 -13.83
CA THR A 426 2.75 0.66 -14.74
C THR A 426 2.82 -0.23 -15.98
N PRO A 427 3.12 0.30 -17.19
CA PRO A 427 3.23 -0.52 -18.40
C PRO A 427 4.26 -1.65 -18.30
N HIS A 428 5.35 -1.43 -17.56
CA HIS A 428 6.38 -2.44 -17.31
C HIS A 428 5.83 -3.57 -16.42
N ASP A 429 5.22 -3.24 -15.29
CA ASP A 429 4.74 -4.23 -14.33
C ASP A 429 3.59 -5.08 -14.89
N ILE A 430 2.72 -4.49 -15.71
CA ILE A 430 1.66 -5.24 -16.42
C ILE A 430 2.25 -6.29 -17.38
N LYS A 431 3.40 -6.01 -18.01
CA LYS A 431 4.06 -6.96 -18.92
C LYS A 431 4.85 -8.03 -18.16
N SER A 432 5.51 -7.64 -17.06
CA SER A 432 6.39 -8.52 -16.29
C SER A 432 5.65 -9.41 -15.30
N GLN A 433 4.47 -9.00 -14.80
CA GLN A 433 3.70 -9.77 -13.84
C GLN A 433 2.82 -10.82 -14.56
N PRO A 434 2.92 -12.11 -14.18
CA PRO A 434 2.13 -13.17 -14.80
C PRO A 434 0.62 -12.95 -14.54
N GLY A 435 -0.18 -12.99 -15.60
CA GLY A 435 -1.65 -12.84 -15.52
C GLY A 435 -2.17 -11.40 -15.39
N ALA A 436 -1.29 -10.40 -15.20
CA ALA A 436 -1.70 -9.01 -15.02
C ALA A 436 -2.48 -8.40 -16.22
N PRO A 437 -2.12 -8.65 -17.50
CA PRO A 437 -2.86 -8.09 -18.63
C PRO A 437 -4.30 -8.58 -18.71
N ILE A 438 -4.51 -9.89 -18.48
CA ILE A 438 -5.84 -10.52 -18.51
C ILE A 438 -6.68 -10.02 -17.33
N ALA A 439 -6.10 -9.98 -16.13
CA ALA A 439 -6.75 -9.45 -14.95
C ALA A 439 -7.19 -7.99 -15.14
N LEU A 440 -6.33 -7.16 -15.74
CA LEU A 440 -6.64 -5.76 -16.02
C LEU A 440 -7.82 -5.62 -16.98
N ALA A 441 -7.85 -6.40 -18.06
CA ALA A 441 -8.96 -6.39 -19.01
C ALA A 441 -10.29 -6.77 -18.36
N ILE A 442 -10.30 -7.78 -17.50
CA ILE A 442 -11.49 -8.21 -16.74
C ILE A 442 -11.95 -7.10 -15.79
N VAL A 443 -11.04 -6.55 -14.98
CA VAL A 443 -11.36 -5.49 -14.01
C VAL A 443 -11.91 -4.25 -14.72
N VAL A 444 -11.28 -3.80 -15.80
CA VAL A 444 -11.75 -2.65 -16.59
C VAL A 444 -13.15 -2.90 -17.16
N THR A 445 -13.39 -4.10 -17.71
CA THR A 445 -14.71 -4.48 -18.22
C THR A 445 -15.78 -4.44 -17.13
N ILE A 446 -15.48 -5.02 -15.95
CA ILE A 446 -16.39 -5.01 -14.79
C ILE A 446 -16.67 -3.57 -14.34
N VAL A 447 -15.65 -2.72 -14.22
CA VAL A 447 -15.82 -1.31 -13.81
C VAL A 447 -16.67 -0.54 -14.82
N ILE A 448 -16.47 -0.74 -16.12
CA ILE A 448 -17.30 -0.11 -17.17
C ILE A 448 -18.77 -0.54 -17.01
N LEU A 449 -19.03 -1.83 -16.82
CA LEU A 449 -20.40 -2.33 -16.61
C LEU A 449 -21.03 -1.74 -15.34
N ILE A 450 -20.26 -1.60 -14.25
CA ILE A 450 -20.72 -0.93 -13.02
C ILE A 450 -21.09 0.52 -13.30
N VAL A 451 -20.22 1.28 -13.97
CA VAL A 451 -20.44 2.70 -14.28
C VAL A 451 -21.66 2.88 -15.18
N LEU A 452 -21.79 2.08 -16.24
CA LEU A 452 -22.95 2.13 -17.14
C LEU A 452 -24.24 1.75 -16.42
N GLY A 453 -24.21 0.71 -15.57
CA GLY A 453 -25.36 0.31 -14.76
C GLY A 453 -25.79 1.39 -13.77
N GLN A 454 -24.84 2.00 -13.06
CA GLN A 454 -25.12 3.09 -12.13
C GLN A 454 -25.64 4.33 -12.86
N ALA A 455 -25.04 4.71 -13.99
CA ALA A 455 -25.51 5.83 -14.82
C ALA A 455 -26.96 5.60 -15.30
N TRP A 456 -27.29 4.36 -15.71
CA TRP A 456 -28.65 3.98 -16.07
C TRP A 456 -29.63 4.17 -14.91
N HIS A 457 -29.30 3.68 -13.71
CA HIS A 457 -30.17 3.83 -12.54
C HIS A 457 -30.32 5.29 -12.08
N ILE A 458 -29.25 6.07 -12.10
CA ILE A 458 -29.30 7.52 -11.80
C ILE A 458 -30.23 8.24 -12.78
N ARG A 459 -30.18 7.86 -14.07
CA ARG A 459 -31.10 8.36 -15.09
C ARG A 459 -32.54 7.96 -14.78
N GLN A 460 -32.82 6.70 -14.41
CA GLN A 460 -34.17 6.28 -14.03
C GLN A 460 -34.74 7.08 -12.85
N GLY A 461 -33.89 7.51 -11.92
CA GLY A 461 -34.25 8.37 -10.79
C GLY A 461 -34.33 9.86 -11.10
N GLY A 462 -34.15 10.29 -12.35
CA GLY A 462 -34.28 11.71 -12.75
C GLY A 462 -33.14 12.63 -12.31
N ARG A 463 -32.03 12.09 -11.79
CA ARG A 463 -30.92 12.89 -11.21
C ARG A 463 -29.65 12.89 -12.05
N PHE A 464 -29.72 12.47 -13.31
CA PHE A 464 -28.55 12.32 -14.19
C PHE A 464 -27.66 13.56 -14.24
N PHE A 465 -28.21 14.73 -14.54
CA PHE A 465 -27.43 15.97 -14.66
C PHE A 465 -26.83 16.45 -13.33
N HIS A 466 -27.46 16.12 -12.20
CA HIS A 466 -26.91 16.45 -10.87
C HIS A 466 -25.63 15.66 -10.62
N TYR A 467 -25.65 14.34 -10.81
CA TYR A 467 -24.45 13.51 -10.66
C TYR A 467 -23.41 13.77 -11.74
N LEU A 468 -23.83 14.05 -12.97
CA LEU A 468 -22.93 14.43 -14.05
C LEU A 468 -22.10 15.66 -13.67
N LYS A 469 -22.71 16.69 -13.06
CA LYS A 469 -21.98 17.87 -12.57
C LYS A 469 -20.95 17.52 -11.50
N ILE A 470 -21.31 16.66 -10.54
CA ILE A 470 -20.39 16.19 -9.49
C ILE A 470 -19.19 15.47 -10.11
N TYR A 471 -19.42 14.51 -11.01
CA TYR A 471 -18.36 13.73 -11.63
C TYR A 471 -17.53 14.51 -12.65
N ILE A 472 -18.11 15.53 -13.31
CA ILE A 472 -17.35 16.48 -14.12
C ILE A 472 -16.42 17.31 -13.23
N CYS A 473 -16.87 17.76 -12.06
CA CYS A 473 -16.04 18.51 -11.11
C CYS A 473 -14.90 17.65 -10.55
N ILE A 474 -15.20 16.40 -10.17
CA ILE A 474 -14.17 15.43 -9.76
C ILE A 474 -13.20 15.17 -10.92
N GLY A 475 -13.72 14.92 -12.12
CA GLY A 475 -12.94 14.63 -13.32
C GLY A 475 -12.04 15.78 -13.73
N SER A 476 -12.52 17.02 -13.69
CA SER A 476 -11.71 18.21 -13.98
C SER A 476 -10.61 18.40 -12.96
N GLY A 477 -10.88 18.15 -11.67
CA GLY A 477 -9.85 18.14 -10.62
C GLY A 477 -8.78 17.07 -10.87
N LEU A 478 -9.17 15.85 -11.25
CA LEU A 478 -8.22 14.79 -11.59
C LEU A 478 -7.42 15.10 -12.86
N ILE A 479 -8.04 15.68 -13.89
CA ILE A 479 -7.35 16.12 -15.12
C ILE A 479 -6.35 17.23 -14.78
N PHE A 480 -6.74 18.20 -13.95
CA PHE A 480 -5.83 19.24 -13.48
C PHE A 480 -4.61 18.64 -12.80
N LEU A 481 -4.81 17.71 -11.85
CA LEU A 481 -3.73 17.01 -11.16
C LEU A 481 -2.88 16.13 -12.10
N LEU A 482 -3.48 15.54 -13.12
CA LEU A 482 -2.81 14.71 -14.12
C LEU A 482 -1.86 15.52 -15.02
N VAL A 483 -2.23 16.76 -15.33
CA VAL A 483 -1.47 17.64 -16.25
C VAL A 483 -0.33 18.37 -15.53
N LEU A 484 -0.31 18.37 -14.19
CA LEU A 484 0.77 19.01 -13.43
C LEU A 484 2.15 18.40 -13.78
N PRO A 485 3.13 19.22 -14.20
CA PRO A 485 4.47 18.73 -14.49
C PRO A 485 5.15 18.23 -13.22
N GLN A 486 6.08 17.28 -13.35
CA GLN A 486 6.85 16.68 -12.24
C GLN A 486 6.05 15.83 -11.24
N TYR A 487 4.74 15.68 -11.44
CA TYR A 487 3.90 14.82 -10.61
C TYR A 487 3.30 13.66 -11.41
N ARG A 488 2.91 12.62 -10.68
CA ARG A 488 2.24 11.43 -11.17
C ARG A 488 0.99 11.22 -10.34
N LEU A 489 -0.15 11.11 -11.02
CA LEU A 489 -1.42 10.84 -10.36
C LEU A 489 -1.41 9.39 -9.84
N ARG A 490 -1.50 9.23 -8.52
CA ARG A 490 -1.59 7.92 -7.86
C ARG A 490 -2.85 7.84 -7.03
N ILE A 491 -3.86 7.19 -7.58
CA ILE A 491 -5.14 7.00 -6.91
C ILE A 491 -5.07 5.75 -6.03
N HIS A 492 -4.84 5.95 -4.73
CA HIS A 492 -4.98 4.90 -3.73
C HIS A 492 -6.44 4.47 -3.60
N HIS A 493 -6.70 3.23 -3.19
CA HIS A 493 -8.06 2.68 -3.08
C HIS A 493 -8.94 3.44 -2.08
N TYR A 494 -8.37 4.07 -1.06
CA TYR A 494 -9.14 4.95 -0.15
C TYR A 494 -9.63 6.23 -0.84
N ILE A 495 -8.85 6.79 -1.78
CA ILE A 495 -9.25 7.93 -2.60
C ILE A 495 -10.33 7.49 -3.58
N LEU A 496 -10.13 6.35 -4.23
CA LEU A 496 -11.14 5.76 -5.12
C LEU A 496 -12.47 5.56 -4.40
N ALA A 497 -12.45 5.09 -3.15
CA ALA A 497 -13.62 4.98 -2.31
C ALA A 497 -14.34 6.33 -2.13
N MET A 498 -13.62 7.40 -1.79
CA MET A 498 -14.20 8.73 -1.65
C MET A 498 -14.78 9.27 -2.97
N LEU A 499 -14.10 9.06 -4.10
CA LEU A 499 -14.53 9.57 -5.40
C LEU A 499 -15.77 8.83 -5.94
N LEU A 500 -15.89 7.53 -5.68
CA LEU A 500 -16.97 6.70 -6.23
C LEU A 500 -18.18 6.60 -5.30
N MET A 501 -18.03 6.78 -3.99
CA MET A 501 -19.13 6.62 -3.03
C MET A 501 -20.35 7.53 -3.29
N PRO A 502 -20.22 8.78 -3.77
CA PRO A 502 -21.38 9.59 -4.15
C PRO A 502 -22.34 8.88 -5.13
N GLY A 503 -21.81 8.15 -6.10
CA GLY A 503 -22.58 7.38 -7.10
C GLY A 503 -23.35 6.20 -6.53
N THR A 504 -23.31 5.98 -5.21
CA THR A 504 -24.04 4.91 -4.51
C THR A 504 -25.14 5.45 -3.58
N ALA A 505 -25.43 6.76 -3.61
CA ALA A 505 -26.33 7.41 -2.65
C ALA A 505 -27.84 7.19 -2.91
N PHE A 506 -28.25 6.02 -3.41
CA PHE A 506 -29.64 5.68 -3.72
C PHE A 506 -29.93 4.18 -3.53
N PRO A 507 -31.15 3.81 -3.06
CA PRO A 507 -31.46 2.51 -2.45
C PRO A 507 -31.72 1.35 -3.42
N ILE A 508 -30.77 1.07 -4.32
CA ILE A 508 -30.75 -0.12 -5.18
C ILE A 508 -29.75 -1.17 -4.67
N ARG A 509 -29.95 -2.44 -5.02
CA ARG A 509 -29.07 -3.55 -4.61
C ARG A 509 -27.59 -3.32 -4.98
N PRO A 510 -27.22 -2.92 -6.21
CA PRO A 510 -25.83 -2.63 -6.56
C PRO A 510 -25.20 -1.53 -5.69
N SER A 511 -25.95 -0.48 -5.39
CA SER A 511 -25.45 0.64 -4.57
C SER A 511 -25.17 0.23 -3.12
N ILE A 512 -25.95 -0.70 -2.56
CA ILE A 512 -25.67 -1.27 -1.23
C ILE A 512 -24.36 -2.06 -1.24
N ILE A 513 -24.15 -2.89 -2.26
CA ILE A 513 -22.93 -3.67 -2.46
C ILE A 513 -21.71 -2.75 -2.59
N TYR A 514 -21.78 -1.78 -3.50
CA TYR A 514 -20.66 -0.88 -3.76
C TYR A 514 -20.38 0.03 -2.58
N GLN A 515 -21.40 0.55 -1.88
CA GLN A 515 -21.15 1.41 -0.72
C GLN A 515 -20.47 0.64 0.42
N GLY A 516 -20.89 -0.60 0.67
CA GLY A 516 -20.20 -1.49 1.61
C GLY A 516 -18.74 -1.70 1.20
N LEU A 517 -18.50 -2.10 -0.04
CA LEU A 517 -17.16 -2.32 -0.60
C LEU A 517 -16.26 -1.08 -0.47
N LEU A 518 -16.76 0.09 -0.86
CA LEU A 518 -16.02 1.34 -0.83
C LEU A 518 -15.73 1.78 0.62
N LEU A 519 -16.66 1.58 1.56
CA LEU A 519 -16.38 1.83 2.98
C LEU A 519 -15.25 0.92 3.49
N GLY A 520 -15.27 -0.37 3.13
CA GLY A 520 -14.20 -1.31 3.45
C GLY A 520 -12.85 -0.88 2.88
N LEU A 521 -12.79 -0.52 1.59
CA LEU A 521 -11.57 -0.05 0.93
C LEU A 521 -11.05 1.27 1.53
N PHE A 522 -11.95 2.20 1.87
CA PHE A 522 -11.59 3.42 2.59
C PHE A 522 -10.93 3.12 3.93
N VAL A 523 -11.57 2.27 4.74
CA VAL A 523 -11.03 1.84 6.03
C VAL A 523 -9.68 1.15 5.87
N ASN A 524 -9.56 0.20 4.93
CA ASN A 524 -8.30 -0.51 4.73
C ASN A 524 -7.16 0.43 4.35
N GLY A 525 -7.37 1.31 3.37
CA GLY A 525 -6.32 2.21 2.90
C GLY A 525 -5.88 3.20 3.97
N VAL A 526 -6.82 3.80 4.71
CA VAL A 526 -6.49 4.77 5.77
C VAL A 526 -5.84 4.07 6.97
N ALA A 527 -6.36 2.92 7.42
CA ALA A 527 -5.83 2.22 8.59
C ALA A 527 -4.40 1.73 8.38
N ARG A 528 -4.07 1.17 7.20
CA ARG A 528 -2.73 0.66 6.87
C ARG A 528 -1.77 1.76 6.44
N TRP A 529 -2.17 2.58 5.46
CA TRP A 529 -1.27 3.54 4.78
C TRP A 529 -1.44 4.99 5.22
N GLY A 530 -2.54 5.33 5.90
CA GLY A 530 -2.88 6.72 6.23
C GLY A 530 -3.37 7.51 5.01
N PHE A 531 -3.25 8.84 5.08
CA PHE A 531 -3.68 9.77 4.03
C PHE A 531 -2.54 10.02 3.02
N ALA A 532 -2.15 8.97 2.30
CA ALA A 532 -1.13 9.07 1.26
C ALA A 532 -1.56 10.03 0.14
N SER A 533 -0.62 10.76 -0.46
CA SER A 533 -0.94 11.80 -1.44
C SER A 533 -1.66 11.24 -2.67
N ILE A 534 -2.51 12.07 -3.29
CA ILE A 534 -3.14 11.79 -4.59
C ILE A 534 -2.17 12.02 -5.76
N ILE A 535 -1.18 12.90 -5.56
CA ILE A 535 -0.09 13.19 -6.48
C ILE A 535 1.24 12.85 -5.82
N GLU A 536 2.03 12.02 -6.48
CA GLU A 536 3.34 11.61 -6.00
C GLU A 536 4.40 12.08 -6.99
N THR A 537 5.62 12.30 -6.52
CA THR A 537 6.75 12.52 -7.43
C THR A 537 7.13 11.20 -8.09
N PRO A 538 7.69 11.20 -9.32
CA PRO A 538 8.24 9.99 -9.95
C PRO A 538 9.19 9.23 -9.01
N SER A 539 10.02 9.97 -8.26
CA SER A 539 10.94 9.38 -7.28
C SER A 539 10.23 8.64 -6.13
N ALA A 540 9.14 9.19 -5.59
CA ALA A 540 8.35 8.55 -4.53
C ALA A 540 7.65 7.27 -5.00
N LEU A 541 7.32 7.19 -6.30
CA LEU A 541 6.76 6.00 -6.94
C LEU A 541 7.81 4.92 -7.24
N GLY A 542 9.10 5.27 -7.13
CA GLY A 542 10.17 4.43 -7.65
C GLY A 542 10.11 4.30 -9.17
N GLU A 543 9.45 5.24 -9.86
CA GLU A 543 9.71 5.43 -11.29
C GLU A 543 11.17 5.84 -11.41
N LEU A 544 11.88 5.10 -12.24
CA LEU A 544 13.25 5.43 -12.58
C LEU A 544 13.20 6.76 -13.35
N PRO A 545 13.74 7.85 -12.81
CA PRO A 545 13.75 9.13 -13.50
C PRO A 545 14.52 8.99 -14.82
N GLY A 546 14.31 9.93 -15.75
CA GLY A 546 15.16 10.00 -16.95
C GLY A 546 16.64 10.16 -16.58
N VAL A 547 17.51 9.69 -17.44
CA VAL A 547 18.97 9.75 -17.25
C VAL A 547 19.46 11.19 -17.47
N GLY A 548 19.85 11.87 -16.39
CA GLY A 548 20.49 13.20 -16.45
C GLY A 548 19.65 14.35 -17.03
N GLY A 549 20.18 15.58 -16.93
CA GLY A 549 19.56 16.82 -17.45
C GLY A 549 18.60 17.54 -16.48
N SER A 550 18.00 18.65 -16.94
CA SER A 550 17.18 19.55 -16.10
C SER A 550 15.92 18.90 -15.49
N ASN A 551 15.49 17.75 -16.02
CA ASN A 551 14.31 16.99 -15.58
C ASN A 551 14.64 15.53 -15.21
N GLY A 552 15.91 15.12 -15.23
CA GLY A 552 16.36 13.76 -14.92
C GLY A 552 16.91 13.64 -13.50
N TRP A 553 17.11 12.41 -13.02
CA TRP A 553 17.82 12.16 -11.76
C TRP A 553 19.18 11.56 -12.06
N TRP A 554 20.23 12.16 -11.51
CA TRP A 554 21.60 11.68 -11.65
C TRP A 554 21.76 10.20 -11.27
N GLY A 555 20.98 9.74 -10.28
CA GLY A 555 21.02 8.36 -9.79
C GLY A 555 20.24 7.34 -10.62
N ALA A 556 19.62 7.75 -11.73
CA ALA A 556 18.91 6.83 -12.62
C ALA A 556 19.84 5.96 -13.50
N THR A 557 21.09 6.38 -13.63
CA THR A 557 22.14 5.69 -14.37
C THR A 557 23.26 5.24 -13.42
N SER A 558 24.19 4.47 -13.95
CA SER A 558 25.36 3.95 -13.22
C SER A 558 26.65 4.18 -14.03
N PRO A 559 27.82 4.08 -13.39
CA PRO A 559 29.11 4.10 -14.08
C PRO A 559 29.18 3.06 -15.21
N ASN A 560 29.77 3.44 -16.34
CA ASN A 560 29.96 2.58 -17.50
C ASN A 560 31.23 1.76 -17.37
N ILE A 561 31.13 0.60 -16.73
CA ILE A 561 32.27 -0.31 -16.56
C ILE A 561 32.41 -1.19 -17.79
N THR A 562 33.57 -1.09 -18.44
CA THR A 562 33.91 -1.84 -19.65
C THR A 562 35.27 -2.54 -19.49
N ASN A 563 35.66 -3.38 -20.44
CA ASN A 563 36.95 -4.06 -20.37
C ASN A 563 38.16 -3.11 -20.39
N SER A 564 38.02 -1.86 -20.87
CA SER A 564 39.10 -0.87 -20.85
C SER A 564 39.26 -0.17 -19.50
N SER A 565 38.22 -0.17 -18.66
CA SER A 565 38.25 0.42 -17.31
C SER A 565 38.69 -0.57 -16.24
N VAL A 566 38.95 -1.83 -16.61
CA VAL A 566 39.28 -2.92 -15.67
C VAL A 566 40.65 -3.51 -16.01
N VAL A 567 41.52 -3.58 -15.01
CA VAL A 567 42.83 -4.25 -15.11
C VAL A 567 42.88 -5.36 -14.08
N ILE A 568 43.18 -6.59 -14.53
CA ILE A 568 43.28 -7.77 -13.67
C ILE A 568 44.73 -8.23 -13.69
N SER A 569 45.33 -8.41 -12.51
CA SER A 569 46.62 -9.08 -12.38
C SER A 569 46.46 -10.35 -11.55
N LEU A 570 46.80 -11.47 -12.20
CA LEU A 570 46.79 -12.81 -11.62
C LEU A 570 48.24 -13.26 -11.35
N PRO A 571 48.50 -14.02 -10.28
CA PRO A 571 49.81 -14.60 -10.00
C PRO A 571 50.28 -15.51 -11.13
N SER A 572 51.58 -15.45 -11.44
CA SER A 572 52.23 -16.32 -12.44
C SER A 572 52.90 -17.51 -11.74
N ASP A 573 52.61 -18.72 -12.22
CA ASP A 573 53.21 -20.04 -11.91
C ASP A 573 53.66 -20.36 -10.48
N GLY A 574 53.03 -21.39 -9.88
CA GLY A 574 53.42 -21.99 -8.59
C GLY A 574 52.33 -22.01 -7.51
N TYR A 575 51.22 -21.29 -7.73
CA TYR A 575 50.07 -21.24 -6.84
C TYR A 575 48.99 -22.27 -7.20
N THR A 576 48.38 -22.89 -6.19
CA THR A 576 47.36 -23.94 -6.35
C THR A 576 46.03 -23.43 -6.88
N ASP A 577 45.75 -22.13 -6.71
CA ASP A 577 44.50 -21.52 -7.20
C ASP A 577 44.75 -20.27 -8.05
N ARG A 578 44.67 -20.45 -9.38
CA ARG A 578 44.98 -19.43 -10.41
C ARG A 578 44.02 -18.25 -10.40
N GLY A 579 42.90 -18.34 -9.67
CA GLY A 579 41.94 -17.26 -9.55
C GLY A 579 42.35 -16.15 -8.57
N ASN A 580 43.05 -16.44 -7.48
CA ASN A 580 43.33 -15.40 -6.48
C ASN A 580 44.28 -14.34 -7.07
N GLY A 581 43.93 -13.05 -6.96
CA GLY A 581 44.64 -11.96 -7.64
C GLY A 581 44.07 -10.59 -7.27
N ASN A 582 44.42 -9.55 -8.03
CA ASN A 582 43.84 -8.22 -7.87
C ASN A 582 43.02 -7.80 -9.10
N ILE A 583 41.96 -7.04 -8.86
CA ILE A 583 41.17 -6.40 -9.90
C ILE A 583 41.11 -4.91 -9.58
N THR A 584 41.50 -4.09 -10.55
CA THR A 584 41.56 -2.63 -10.45
C THR A 584 40.55 -2.02 -11.39
N PHE A 585 39.69 -1.16 -10.87
CA PHE A 585 38.70 -0.41 -11.62
C PHE A 585 39.10 1.06 -11.68
N ARG A 586 39.16 1.63 -12.89
CA ARG A 586 39.24 3.07 -13.10
C ARG A 586 37.83 3.62 -13.25
N LEU A 587 37.37 4.34 -12.22
CA LEU A 587 35.95 4.66 -12.06
C LEU A 587 35.58 6.08 -12.50
N TRP A 588 36.55 7.00 -12.58
CA TRP A 588 36.28 8.38 -12.95
C TRP A 588 35.88 8.54 -14.42
N GLU A 589 34.74 9.19 -14.61
CA GLU A 589 34.20 9.56 -15.91
C GLU A 589 33.91 11.08 -15.92
N PRO A 590 34.95 11.94 -15.98
CA PRO A 590 34.84 13.37 -15.66
C PRO A 590 33.71 14.08 -16.42
N GLU A 591 33.62 13.86 -17.74
CA GLU A 591 32.58 14.48 -18.58
C GLU A 591 31.15 14.05 -18.18
N ARG A 592 30.94 12.77 -17.85
CA ARG A 592 29.62 12.27 -17.43
C ARG A 592 29.31 12.69 -16.00
N MET A 593 30.30 12.69 -15.11
CA MET A 593 30.13 13.08 -13.72
C MET A 593 29.83 14.57 -13.57
N GLU A 594 30.52 15.43 -14.33
CA GLU A 594 30.24 16.86 -14.40
C GLU A 594 28.83 17.13 -14.95
N LYS A 595 28.44 16.44 -16.04
CA LYS A 595 27.10 16.57 -16.62
C LYS A 595 25.98 16.13 -15.68
N LEU A 596 26.24 15.14 -14.83
CA LEU A 596 25.27 14.60 -13.88
C LEU A 596 25.30 15.33 -12.53
N ASP A 597 26.28 16.20 -12.30
CA ASP A 597 26.50 16.91 -11.03
C ASP A 597 26.53 15.94 -9.84
N VAL A 598 27.45 14.96 -9.94
CA VAL A 598 27.71 13.90 -8.95
C VAL A 598 29.11 14.02 -8.39
N ASP A 599 29.28 13.62 -7.13
CA ASP A 599 30.50 13.87 -6.35
C ASP A 599 31.45 12.65 -6.30
N GLY A 600 30.93 11.45 -6.59
CA GLY A 600 31.71 10.22 -6.40
C GLY A 600 31.03 8.93 -6.89
N ILE A 601 31.60 7.79 -6.51
CA ILE A 601 31.09 6.44 -6.87
C ILE A 601 31.14 5.51 -5.63
N SER A 602 30.11 4.68 -5.50
CA SER A 602 30.05 3.59 -4.51
C SER A 602 30.07 2.24 -5.22
N VAL A 603 30.81 1.30 -4.61
CA VAL A 603 31.04 -0.06 -5.12
C VAL A 603 30.54 -1.09 -4.13
N LEU A 604 29.62 -1.93 -4.58
CA LEU A 604 29.22 -3.14 -3.88
C LEU A 604 30.05 -4.32 -4.38
N VAL A 605 30.56 -5.13 -3.46
CA VAL A 605 31.11 -6.45 -3.73
C VAL A 605 30.25 -7.46 -2.96
N ASN A 606 29.61 -8.38 -3.65
CA ASN A 606 28.68 -9.37 -3.06
C ASN A 606 27.56 -8.72 -2.24
N ASP A 607 26.95 -7.65 -2.75
CA ASP A 607 25.88 -6.88 -2.07
C ASP A 607 26.32 -6.19 -0.76
N VAL A 608 27.64 -6.01 -0.56
CA VAL A 608 28.23 -5.24 0.56
C VAL A 608 28.93 -4.01 0.01
N GLU A 609 28.64 -2.82 0.53
CA GLU A 609 29.40 -1.60 0.20
C GLU A 609 30.84 -1.74 0.70
N ARG A 610 31.80 -1.86 -0.22
CA ARG A 610 33.23 -2.05 0.11
C ARG A 610 34.06 -0.81 -0.10
N TRP A 611 33.62 0.06 -1.00
CA TRP A 611 34.34 1.27 -1.32
C TRP A 611 33.37 2.37 -1.68
N ARG A 612 33.76 3.57 -1.28
CA ARG A 612 33.08 4.82 -1.58
C ARG A 612 34.20 5.84 -1.78
N GLY A 613 34.28 6.42 -2.96
CA GLY A 613 35.28 7.44 -3.27
C GLY A 613 34.65 8.70 -3.83
N TYR A 614 35.34 9.81 -3.59
CA TYR A 614 34.93 11.16 -3.99
C TYR A 614 36.01 11.80 -4.86
N MET A 615 35.62 12.63 -5.83
CA MET A 615 36.57 13.21 -6.79
C MET A 615 37.61 14.15 -6.15
N ASP A 616 37.26 14.78 -5.03
CA ASP A 616 38.13 15.69 -4.27
C ASP A 616 39.10 14.96 -3.32
N GLU A 617 38.73 13.77 -2.84
CA GLU A 617 39.56 12.94 -1.96
C GLU A 617 40.43 11.94 -2.75
N ASP A 618 39.85 11.26 -3.74
CA ASP A 618 40.46 10.17 -4.50
C ASP A 618 40.83 10.59 -5.92
N VAL A 619 41.91 11.37 -6.08
CA VAL A 619 42.31 11.97 -7.37
C VAL A 619 42.41 10.97 -8.53
N LYS A 620 42.86 9.73 -8.26
CA LYS A 620 43.01 8.69 -9.29
C LYS A 620 41.71 7.95 -9.63
N GLY A 621 40.76 7.90 -8.70
CA GLY A 621 39.52 7.14 -8.89
C GLY A 621 39.70 5.66 -9.14
N GLU A 622 40.74 5.09 -8.54
CA GLU A 622 41.10 3.69 -8.71
C GLU A 622 40.63 2.88 -7.50
N PHE A 623 39.72 1.94 -7.74
CA PHE A 623 39.31 0.98 -6.73
C PHE A 623 40.01 -0.36 -7.01
N VAL A 624 40.84 -0.81 -6.06
CA VAL A 624 41.53 -2.10 -6.13
C VAL A 624 40.90 -3.08 -5.15
N TRP A 625 40.47 -4.23 -5.66
CA TRP A 625 40.00 -5.35 -4.82
C TRP A 625 40.99 -6.51 -4.89
N HIS A 626 41.46 -6.93 -3.72
CA HIS A 626 42.35 -8.08 -3.57
C HIS A 626 41.56 -9.33 -3.19
N ARG A 627 41.54 -10.33 -4.08
CA ARG A 627 40.86 -11.60 -3.84
C ARG A 627 41.77 -12.54 -3.05
N HIS A 628 41.41 -12.73 -1.78
CA HIS A 628 42.08 -13.64 -0.83
C HIS A 628 41.11 -14.73 -0.35
N GLY A 629 40.47 -15.45 -1.28
CA GLY A 629 39.46 -16.46 -0.94
C GLY A 629 38.34 -15.91 -0.03
N HIS A 630 37.93 -16.67 0.98
CA HIS A 630 36.85 -16.28 1.90
C HIS A 630 37.30 -15.21 2.89
N LYS A 631 38.57 -15.23 3.32
CA LYS A 631 39.14 -14.28 4.29
C LYS A 631 39.00 -12.81 3.87
N GLY A 632 39.05 -12.51 2.58
CA GLY A 632 38.88 -11.14 2.08
C GLY A 632 37.42 -10.63 2.10
N LEU A 633 36.45 -11.53 2.20
CA LEU A 633 35.02 -11.23 2.15
C LEU A 633 34.36 -11.28 3.53
N ASP A 634 34.93 -12.05 4.45
CA ASP A 634 34.49 -12.12 5.84
C ASP A 634 34.88 -10.83 6.60
N ILE A 635 33.88 -10.16 7.19
CA ILE A 635 34.04 -8.92 7.94
C ILE A 635 34.18 -9.21 9.44
N SER A 636 33.79 -10.42 9.87
CA SER A 636 33.77 -10.81 11.28
C SER A 636 35.16 -11.14 11.84
N ARG A 637 36.15 -11.33 10.97
CA ARG A 637 37.56 -11.49 11.32
C ARG A 637 38.34 -10.25 10.87
N PRO A 638 38.60 -9.27 11.75
CA PRO A 638 39.40 -8.11 11.37
C PRO A 638 40.78 -8.57 10.89
N LYS A 639 41.21 -8.06 9.73
CA LYS A 639 42.64 -8.08 9.38
C LYS A 639 43.37 -7.34 10.50
N THR A 640 44.34 -7.98 11.14
CA THR A 640 45.40 -7.25 11.84
C THR A 640 46.03 -6.32 10.79
N PRO A 641 46.12 -5.00 11.04
CA PRO A 641 46.76 -4.12 10.09
C PRO A 641 48.24 -4.50 10.00
N ASP A 642 48.71 -4.83 8.79
CA ASP A 642 50.13 -4.82 8.49
C ASP A 642 50.64 -3.41 8.79
N ARG A 643 51.49 -3.31 9.79
CA ARG A 643 52.08 -2.07 10.26
C ARG A 643 53.16 -1.69 9.25
N GLY A 644 52.84 -0.77 8.34
CA GLY A 644 53.82 -0.34 7.33
C GLY A 644 53.30 0.72 6.36
N ASP A 645 52.73 1.82 6.87
CA ASP A 645 52.71 3.08 6.12
C ASP A 645 52.47 4.27 7.08
N TYR A 646 53.53 4.74 7.73
CA TYR A 646 53.71 6.12 8.21
C TYR A 646 55.21 6.31 8.49
N GLY A 647 55.80 7.33 7.86
CA GLY A 647 57.23 7.62 7.89
C GLY A 647 57.75 8.24 9.18
N ASP A 648 59.08 8.34 9.21
CA ASP A 648 59.99 9.06 10.12
C ASP A 648 60.05 8.59 11.59
N ASP A 649 61.12 7.87 11.96
CA ASP A 649 62.32 8.48 12.56
C ASP A 649 63.38 7.41 12.89
N VAL A 650 64.64 7.87 12.82
CA VAL A 650 65.90 7.16 13.05
C VAL A 650 65.98 6.62 14.49
N ASP A 651 66.29 5.32 14.66
CA ASP A 651 67.38 4.87 15.54
C ASP A 651 67.70 3.38 15.40
N ASN A 652 68.97 3.11 15.65
CA ASN A 652 69.77 1.95 15.29
C ASN A 652 69.63 0.76 16.28
N ASP A 653 70.16 -0.39 15.86
CA ASP A 653 70.48 -1.61 16.63
C ASP A 653 69.34 -2.60 16.91
N SER A 654 69.27 -3.68 16.11
CA SER A 654 69.87 -4.98 16.48
C SER A 654 69.47 -6.06 15.48
N ASP A 655 70.47 -6.80 14.99
CA ASP A 655 70.34 -7.99 14.15
C ASP A 655 69.31 -9.00 14.69
N GLY A 656 68.37 -9.39 13.84
CA GLY A 656 67.43 -10.47 14.09
C GLY A 656 66.72 -10.86 12.80
N ASP A 657 67.35 -11.75 12.03
CA ASP A 657 66.79 -12.57 10.95
C ASP A 657 65.29 -12.35 10.62
N ASP A 658 65.00 -11.42 9.69
CA ASP A 658 63.70 -11.35 9.00
C ASP A 658 63.61 -12.45 7.93
N LYS A 659 63.57 -13.69 8.42
CA LYS A 659 62.97 -14.83 7.76
C LYS A 659 61.85 -15.33 8.67
N PHE A 660 60.71 -14.65 8.66
CA PHE A 660 59.51 -15.21 9.26
C PHE A 660 58.28 -15.11 8.36
N ALA A 661 57.75 -16.31 8.12
CA ALA A 661 56.36 -16.64 7.79
C ALA A 661 55.86 -16.45 6.35
N SER A 662 56.68 -16.89 5.38
CA SER A 662 56.17 -17.90 4.45
C SER A 662 55.93 -19.19 5.24
N ALA A 663 54.75 -19.31 5.87
CA ALA A 663 54.34 -20.52 6.56
C ALA A 663 52.87 -20.81 6.24
N GLN A 664 52.69 -21.58 5.17
CA GLN A 664 51.57 -22.53 4.98
C GLN A 664 50.16 -21.95 5.16
N GLY A 665 49.83 -20.91 4.39
CA GLY A 665 48.44 -20.66 4.03
C GLY A 665 48.12 -21.49 2.79
N VAL A 666 47.34 -22.56 2.91
CA VAL A 666 46.64 -23.09 1.71
C VAL A 666 45.83 -21.92 1.17
N ASP A 667 46.13 -21.45 -0.04
CA ASP A 667 45.32 -20.40 -0.67
C ASP A 667 43.89 -20.90 -0.74
N GLU A 668 43.01 -20.24 0.00
CA GLU A 668 41.59 -20.57 -0.02
C GLU A 668 41.05 -20.39 -1.43
N PRO A 669 40.10 -21.24 -1.84
CA PRO A 669 39.74 -21.31 -3.23
C PRO A 669 39.10 -20.01 -3.72
N ALA A 670 39.44 -19.63 -4.95
CA ALA A 670 38.89 -18.42 -5.57
C ALA A 670 37.36 -18.48 -5.65
N GLN A 671 36.71 -17.39 -5.27
CA GLN A 671 35.25 -17.26 -5.30
C GLN A 671 34.81 -16.42 -6.49
N ASP A 672 33.59 -16.67 -6.96
CA ASP A 672 32.91 -15.76 -7.87
C ASP A 672 32.59 -14.47 -7.12
N LEU A 673 32.91 -13.32 -7.71
CA LEU A 673 32.68 -12.01 -7.10
C LEU A 673 31.73 -11.20 -7.96
N PHE A 674 30.74 -10.59 -7.32
CA PHE A 674 29.69 -9.82 -7.97
C PHE A 674 29.86 -8.34 -7.63
N PHE A 675 30.18 -7.53 -8.64
CA PHE A 675 30.42 -6.10 -8.51
C PHE A 675 29.23 -5.30 -9.04
N ARG A 676 28.83 -4.27 -8.29
CA ARG A 676 27.81 -3.31 -8.72
C ARG A 676 28.23 -1.90 -8.36
N PHE A 677 27.90 -0.95 -9.23
CA PHE A 677 28.40 0.42 -9.17
C PHE A 677 27.23 1.41 -9.18
N ALA A 678 27.34 2.47 -8.40
CA ALA A 678 26.40 3.59 -8.38
C ALA A 678 27.16 4.91 -8.27
N PHE A 679 26.64 5.96 -8.92
CA PHE A 679 27.10 7.33 -8.64
C PHE A 679 26.67 7.78 -7.24
N LEU A 680 27.33 8.82 -6.72
CA LEU A 680 27.04 9.44 -5.43
C LEU A 680 26.79 10.93 -5.59
N LYS A 681 25.86 11.45 -4.80
CA LYS A 681 25.73 12.88 -4.53
C LYS A 681 25.71 13.09 -3.03
N GLY A 682 26.76 13.71 -2.50
CA GLY A 682 27.11 13.70 -1.09
C GLY A 682 27.19 12.26 -0.58
N SER A 683 26.46 11.96 0.49
CA SER A 683 26.41 10.61 1.08
C SER A 683 25.38 9.68 0.43
N LYS A 684 24.56 10.17 -0.51
CA LYS A 684 23.45 9.41 -1.10
C LYS A 684 23.90 8.72 -2.38
N PRO A 685 23.65 7.40 -2.55
CA PRO A 685 23.91 6.72 -3.80
C PRO A 685 22.72 6.84 -4.76
N GLY A 686 23.05 6.72 -6.04
CA GLY A 686 22.08 6.45 -7.09
C GLY A 686 21.68 4.98 -7.08
N LEU A 687 21.16 4.51 -8.21
CA LEU A 687 20.85 3.11 -8.39
C LEU A 687 22.08 2.34 -8.81
N TYR A 688 22.30 1.23 -8.12
CA TYR A 688 23.30 0.27 -8.51
C TYR A 688 22.94 -0.34 -9.85
N GLY A 689 23.89 -0.29 -10.78
CA GLY A 689 23.78 -0.87 -12.11
C GLY A 689 23.64 -2.39 -12.10
N GLY A 690 23.71 -2.96 -13.30
CA GLY A 690 23.81 -4.40 -13.48
C GLY A 690 25.09 -4.98 -12.87
N VAL A 691 25.20 -6.30 -12.91
CA VAL A 691 26.25 -7.03 -12.20
C VAL A 691 27.42 -7.28 -13.12
N GLY A 692 28.60 -6.83 -12.70
CA GLY A 692 29.87 -7.31 -13.24
C GLY A 692 30.31 -8.56 -12.48
N VAL A 693 30.77 -9.59 -13.18
CA VAL A 693 31.13 -10.87 -12.57
C VAL A 693 32.62 -11.12 -12.77
N TRP A 694 33.35 -11.29 -11.67
CA TRP A 694 34.71 -11.81 -11.69
C TRP A 694 34.69 -13.26 -11.23
N ASN A 695 34.75 -14.18 -12.18
CA ASN A 695 34.62 -15.61 -11.94
C ASN A 695 35.84 -16.16 -11.20
N ARG A 696 35.66 -17.30 -10.53
CA ARG A 696 36.73 -18.06 -9.84
C ARG A 696 37.92 -18.42 -10.72
N ASP A 697 37.72 -18.57 -12.04
CA ASP A 697 38.79 -18.87 -12.99
C ASP A 697 39.63 -17.64 -13.39
N GLY A 698 39.27 -16.45 -12.89
CA GLY A 698 39.92 -15.19 -13.21
C GLY A 698 39.27 -14.40 -14.35
N SER A 699 38.30 -14.98 -15.05
CA SER A 699 37.60 -14.30 -16.16
C SER A 699 36.66 -13.19 -15.67
N TRP A 700 36.60 -12.09 -16.41
CA TRP A 700 35.74 -10.95 -16.12
C TRP A 700 34.63 -10.81 -17.15
N ILE A 701 33.42 -10.60 -16.65
CA ILE A 701 32.23 -10.28 -17.43
C ILE A 701 31.78 -8.88 -17.01
N SER A 702 31.88 -7.93 -17.94
CA SER A 702 31.43 -6.56 -17.70
C SER A 702 29.92 -6.50 -17.46
N PRO A 703 29.44 -5.59 -16.58
CA PRO A 703 28.02 -5.40 -16.39
C PRO A 703 27.34 -4.95 -17.68
N PRO A 704 26.01 -5.15 -17.81
CA PRO A 704 25.26 -4.57 -18.93
C PRO A 704 25.43 -3.04 -18.95
N PRO A 705 25.43 -2.43 -20.15
CA PRO A 705 25.67 -1.01 -20.28
C PRO A 705 24.66 -0.20 -19.47
N PRO A 706 25.08 0.92 -18.87
CA PRO A 706 24.19 1.74 -18.06
C PRO A 706 23.09 2.33 -18.93
N ARG A 707 21.95 2.65 -18.31
CA ARG A 707 20.87 3.36 -18.99
C ARG A 707 21.38 4.72 -19.46
N THR A 708 21.10 5.07 -20.71
CA THR A 708 21.47 6.33 -21.34
C THR A 708 20.33 7.33 -21.37
#